data_AF-A0A5E4TF80-F1
#
_entry.id   AF-A0A5E4TF80-F1
#
_cell.length_a   1.000
_cell.length_b   1.000
_cell.length_c   1.000
_cell.angle_alpha   90.00
_cell.angle_beta   90.00
_cell.angle_gamma   90.00
#
_symmetry.space_group_name_H-M   'P 1'
#
loop_
_entity.id
_entity.type
_entity.pdbx_description
1 polymer ?
#
loop_
_entity_poly.entity_id
_entity_poly.type
_entity_poly.pdbx_seq_one_letter_code
_entity_poly.pdbx_strand_id
1 'polypeptide(L)'
;MQEMHLTSDTLRKTKVCLAVAAVVAMMAVPSRVVAELSGNQAGWLVERNKIVDSILKDKEQEYKNKYEAYSNAKQLGATYKLILEESDAGLPLARRVDNIRKLSNSFGHLLAEHETKSAGNDQYRANGGITLADLRHMKSTMDAVLDASEDGREQAFEAMQATFSATAIPRAVKTEYWQAAEALRKAEKSAERWLALETVQAFNELSHTYELVAPADGARDGASTWNNTHLVSAKTGGAPDVGHALLGRKTTLEIGGEAGYTSKVPAGDGNGALDVGTIRAGQHADHDIALADGALTVHRGIEGTGKLTIHVGTAGVLHFNAGGVGVADEFKTLRLRAGVSETDNEPPGEDDGLHLPGPDNPLVGGRIVFDEGTSAARANLSAAHDGQLRFHAGANAGDSLIDVHSRGEAHFSGADLARAKIDVFENGAVQASAGARMGQSRLVNRGQVVIRDSFADGADIENLTQGALMISKTRLDNMDLTNVGAASISASRGGNARVDNVRDARLVIGDSELERLRLRNAGTASMTGTTTAHDASIELAGGSLDISGIAPATQAGGHTGAALGIGTLTGEGDIVTGETVLMLGALGRDDAFGGRIMARQDGPAGDETARLSMPGGIAPETGTHTLPITPPGAHVVKVGAGNLTLSGDQRGIANLRVDDGRVTAAHAQALGTGNVSVGPHATLALAQDVAGVRHIDNAGKIDLSAHRLSVERYASRGDKAQITAKAVRDGEHIARGTIHVEKDGDFRNTTISLIPDAGVALKDLVDQKLQVVTHDDGATVEMGEVVYGSIRTDVDEETPADPEMDDDNPGEPNPGDNRLGNDKPYGPAEGGGTVTITQDSKVGFLARDAAYGSNERAVLTSIDGISVGDIASRRIGGAVLDNVATLIAGSAEQRQAARMLSGESLVNNAYAAQGAATRFQRNLQARTLAGGTMLDDKATGGAASGDHGIAGWASFDGGKSTQRDEAVSFDVQGVNGAIGVDKRLGDDTRLGAAFGLGNQTSSAGRTSGESKIDSVSVGLYGSHLNDANLFVNGGVSYTHHSVATDRTVAAGEASARLSGKTRGNTFGAFGEVGQRFDVAGFHVDPSVGVRIASSRLAAFDETNRDGGAGHDGLKVGAQSQTSARGVLGVRFSRDVFHFDGGKATPSLRLAYEHEFGNTQSQLANTIYGAPRAFNVMGPKLGRDVFTADLGVDLRIRTRLDVHVGANVGVRKGENALAGSIAAKYRF
;
A
#
# COMPACT_ATOMS: atom_id res chain seq x y z
N MET A 1 -17.31 -10.65 -82.87
CA MET A 1 -18.40 -10.36 -81.92
C MET A 1 -18.25 -11.35 -80.78
N GLN A 2 -18.22 -10.84 -79.54
CA GLN A 2 -18.08 -11.51 -78.24
C GLN A 2 -16.71 -12.13 -77.90
N GLU A 3 -15.88 -11.25 -77.32
CA GLU A 3 -14.97 -11.57 -76.23
C GLU A 3 -15.69 -12.39 -75.14
N MET A 4 -15.14 -13.56 -74.81
CA MET A 4 -15.37 -14.17 -73.49
C MET A 4 -14.11 -13.95 -72.65
N HIS A 5 -14.21 -12.98 -71.76
CA HIS A 5 -13.27 -12.69 -70.70
C HIS A 5 -12.97 -13.94 -69.86
N LEU A 6 -11.70 -14.37 -69.89
CA LEU A 6 -11.12 -15.17 -68.81
C LEU A 6 -11.05 -14.31 -67.55
N THR A 7 -11.72 -14.75 -66.50
CA THR A 7 -11.79 -14.10 -65.20
C THR A 7 -10.43 -14.09 -64.47
N SER A 8 -10.22 -12.99 -63.73
CA SER A 8 -9.07 -12.51 -62.94
C SER A 8 -8.26 -13.52 -62.08
N ASP A 9 -8.66 -14.78 -61.98
CA ASP A 9 -8.11 -15.72 -60.99
C ASP A 9 -7.02 -16.67 -61.56
N THR A 10 -6.98 -16.84 -62.89
CA THR A 10 -5.94 -17.62 -63.59
C THR A 10 -4.65 -16.81 -63.82
N LEU A 11 -4.73 -15.48 -63.91
CA LEU A 11 -3.57 -14.59 -64.06
C LEU A 11 -2.79 -14.36 -62.75
N ARG A 12 -3.41 -14.59 -61.57
CA ARG A 12 -2.71 -14.55 -60.27
C ARG A 12 -1.90 -15.82 -59.99
N LYS A 13 -2.31 -16.97 -60.54
CA LYS A 13 -1.61 -18.26 -60.34
C LYS A 13 -0.37 -18.42 -61.23
N THR A 14 -0.35 -17.80 -62.42
CA THR A 14 0.82 -17.83 -63.32
C THR A 14 1.95 -16.88 -62.90
N LYS A 15 1.66 -15.84 -62.10
CA LYS A 15 2.70 -14.92 -61.59
C LYS A 15 3.57 -15.52 -60.50
N VAL A 16 3.11 -16.56 -59.80
CA VAL A 16 3.89 -17.22 -58.73
C VAL A 16 4.96 -18.15 -59.33
N CYS A 17 4.62 -18.98 -60.33
CA CYS A 17 5.60 -19.81 -61.03
C CYS A 17 6.63 -18.98 -61.84
N LEU A 18 6.21 -17.83 -62.42
CA LEU A 18 7.14 -16.93 -63.10
C LEU A 18 8.04 -16.16 -62.11
N ALA A 19 7.57 -15.90 -60.89
CA ALA A 19 8.36 -15.26 -59.85
C ALA A 19 9.41 -16.22 -59.25
N VAL A 20 9.10 -17.50 -59.06
CA VAL A 20 10.08 -18.50 -58.59
C VAL A 20 11.16 -18.74 -59.66
N ALA A 21 10.78 -18.86 -60.94
CA ALA A 21 11.74 -18.95 -62.04
C ALA A 21 12.57 -17.66 -62.25
N ALA A 22 11.97 -16.48 -62.06
CA ALA A 22 12.67 -15.20 -62.14
C ALA A 22 13.59 -14.94 -60.94
N VAL A 23 13.25 -15.42 -59.73
CA VAL A 23 14.11 -15.33 -58.54
C VAL A 23 15.29 -16.29 -58.65
N VAL A 24 15.11 -17.49 -59.21
CA VAL A 24 16.21 -18.42 -59.54
C VAL A 24 17.10 -17.87 -60.67
N ALA A 25 16.54 -17.17 -61.66
CA ALA A 25 17.31 -16.54 -62.75
C ALA A 25 18.00 -15.21 -62.36
N MET A 26 17.43 -14.42 -61.45
CA MET A 26 18.03 -13.16 -60.95
C MET A 26 19.08 -13.39 -59.85
N MET A 27 19.12 -14.57 -59.23
CA MET A 27 20.17 -14.96 -58.27
C MET A 27 21.36 -15.69 -58.92
N ALA A 28 21.48 -15.66 -60.25
CA ALA A 28 22.76 -15.83 -60.92
C ALA A 28 23.63 -14.58 -60.65
N VAL A 29 24.12 -14.47 -59.42
CA VAL A 29 25.22 -13.56 -59.10
C VAL A 29 26.33 -13.88 -60.11
N PRO A 30 26.84 -12.91 -60.90
CA PRO A 30 27.97 -13.14 -61.77
C PRO A 30 29.08 -13.75 -60.92
N SER A 31 29.68 -14.84 -61.40
CA SER A 31 30.78 -15.57 -60.77
C SER A 31 32.00 -14.71 -60.38
N ARG A 32 31.97 -13.41 -60.66
CA ARG A 32 32.94 -12.39 -60.24
C ARG A 32 32.66 -11.75 -58.87
N VAL A 33 31.45 -11.79 -58.31
CA VAL A 33 31.17 -11.21 -56.97
C VAL A 33 31.38 -12.22 -55.82
N VAL A 34 31.39 -13.53 -56.13
CA VAL A 34 31.75 -14.58 -55.16
C VAL A 34 33.27 -14.61 -54.86
N ALA A 35 34.07 -13.92 -55.67
CA ALA A 35 35.53 -13.87 -55.51
C ALA A 35 36.02 -12.89 -54.42
N GLU A 36 35.15 -12.05 -53.84
CA GLU A 36 35.51 -11.07 -52.79
C GLU A 36 34.85 -11.36 -51.42
N LEU A 37 34.14 -12.47 -51.26
CA LEU A 37 33.65 -12.91 -49.95
C LEU A 37 34.69 -13.82 -49.30
N SER A 38 35.53 -13.23 -48.46
CA SER A 38 36.45 -13.94 -47.59
C SER A 38 35.71 -14.93 -46.67
N GLY A 39 36.04 -16.22 -46.77
CA GLY A 39 35.91 -17.23 -45.70
C GLY A 39 34.53 -17.52 -45.10
N ASN A 40 34.05 -18.76 -45.26
CA ASN A 40 32.86 -19.38 -44.62
C ASN A 40 31.46 -18.77 -44.86
N GLN A 41 31.29 -17.53 -45.31
CA GLN A 41 29.95 -16.95 -45.53
C GLN A 41 29.23 -17.38 -46.83
N ALA A 42 29.93 -17.89 -47.85
CA ALA A 42 29.33 -18.25 -49.14
C ALA A 42 28.91 -19.74 -49.28
N GLY A 43 29.43 -20.63 -48.43
CA GLY A 43 29.26 -22.08 -48.61
C GLY A 43 27.82 -22.59 -48.43
N TRP A 44 27.09 -22.05 -47.44
CA TRP A 44 25.72 -22.49 -47.15
C TRP A 44 24.70 -21.99 -48.18
N LEU A 45 24.93 -20.83 -48.82
CA LEU A 45 24.07 -20.33 -49.91
C LEU A 45 24.16 -21.22 -51.15
N VAL A 46 25.37 -21.71 -51.47
CA VAL A 46 25.59 -22.68 -52.55
C VAL A 46 24.87 -23.98 -52.26
N GLU A 47 24.97 -24.48 -51.02
CA GLU A 47 24.29 -25.70 -50.60
C GLU A 47 22.75 -25.56 -50.57
N ARG A 48 22.23 -24.43 -50.07
CA ARG A 48 20.80 -24.07 -50.12
C ARG A 48 20.24 -24.13 -51.52
N ASN A 49 20.94 -23.56 -52.50
CA ASN A 49 20.49 -23.56 -53.89
C ASN A 49 20.53 -24.97 -54.51
N LYS A 50 21.50 -25.82 -54.14
CA LYS A 50 21.51 -27.24 -54.54
C LYS A 50 20.32 -28.02 -53.97
N ILE A 51 19.97 -27.77 -52.71
CA ILE A 51 18.80 -28.38 -52.05
C ILE A 51 17.53 -28.00 -52.82
N VAL A 52 17.35 -26.70 -53.10
CA VAL A 52 16.20 -26.20 -53.89
C VAL A 52 16.11 -26.87 -55.26
N ASP A 53 17.23 -26.96 -55.99
CA ASP A 53 17.28 -27.65 -57.29
C ASP A 53 16.87 -29.13 -57.17
N SER A 54 17.37 -29.83 -56.14
CA SER A 54 17.05 -31.24 -55.91
C SER A 54 15.58 -31.50 -55.58
N ILE A 55 14.90 -30.56 -54.89
CA ILE A 55 13.48 -30.66 -54.54
C ILE A 55 12.60 -30.48 -55.79
N LEU A 56 12.95 -29.55 -56.69
CA LEU A 56 12.10 -29.15 -57.80
C LEU A 56 12.30 -29.98 -59.07
N LYS A 57 13.55 -30.33 -59.40
CA LYS A 57 13.92 -30.83 -60.73
C LYS A 57 13.12 -32.04 -61.20
N ASP A 58 12.99 -33.06 -60.35
CA ASP A 58 12.30 -34.30 -60.72
C ASP A 58 10.78 -34.09 -60.81
N LYS A 59 10.22 -33.25 -59.92
CA LYS A 59 8.78 -32.95 -59.87
C LYS A 59 8.33 -32.04 -61.01
N GLU A 60 9.15 -31.08 -61.42
CA GLU A 60 8.90 -30.29 -62.61
C GLU A 60 8.88 -31.15 -63.88
N GLN A 61 9.81 -32.10 -63.99
CA GLN A 61 9.90 -32.98 -65.14
C GLN A 61 8.71 -33.95 -65.19
N GLU A 62 8.32 -34.51 -64.04
CA GLU A 62 7.14 -35.37 -63.91
C GLU A 62 5.86 -34.62 -64.29
N TYR A 63 5.67 -33.40 -63.76
CA TYR A 63 4.54 -32.53 -64.12
C TYR A 63 4.50 -32.22 -65.62
N LYS A 64 5.64 -31.82 -66.21
CA LYS A 64 5.74 -31.53 -67.67
C LYS A 64 5.29 -32.73 -68.50
N ASN A 65 5.77 -33.93 -68.16
CA ASN A 65 5.42 -35.16 -68.85
C ASN A 65 3.91 -35.49 -68.72
N LYS A 66 3.33 -35.38 -67.51
CA LYS A 66 1.91 -35.67 -67.26
C LYS A 66 0.98 -34.60 -67.86
N TYR A 67 1.40 -33.33 -67.85
CA TYR A 67 0.70 -32.23 -68.51
C TYR A 67 0.66 -32.44 -70.03
N GLU A 68 1.78 -32.84 -70.64
CA GLU A 68 1.82 -33.12 -72.08
C GLU A 68 0.85 -34.25 -72.45
N ALA A 69 0.84 -35.35 -71.69
CA ALA A 69 -0.11 -36.45 -71.89
C ALA A 69 -1.58 -36.01 -71.75
N TYR A 70 -1.90 -35.22 -70.73
CA TYR A 70 -3.24 -34.66 -70.52
C TYR A 70 -3.65 -33.68 -71.63
N SER A 71 -2.73 -32.79 -72.06
CA SER A 71 -2.95 -31.83 -73.13
C SER A 71 -3.24 -32.53 -74.45
N ASN A 72 -2.46 -33.56 -74.80
CA ASN A 72 -2.65 -34.35 -76.02
C ASN A 72 -4.01 -35.08 -76.01
N ALA A 73 -4.37 -35.73 -74.89
CA ALA A 73 -5.67 -36.40 -74.74
C ALA A 73 -6.85 -35.41 -74.83
N LYS A 74 -6.68 -34.21 -74.28
CA LYS A 74 -7.69 -33.13 -74.37
C LYS A 74 -7.86 -32.62 -75.80
N GLN A 75 -6.78 -32.44 -76.55
CA GLN A 75 -6.82 -32.03 -77.96
C GLN A 75 -7.49 -33.09 -78.83
N LEU A 76 -7.14 -34.36 -78.65
CA LEU A 76 -7.78 -35.47 -79.36
C LEU A 76 -9.29 -35.53 -79.08
N GLY A 77 -9.69 -35.43 -77.79
CA GLY A 77 -11.10 -35.41 -77.40
C GLY A 77 -11.88 -34.20 -77.94
N ALA A 78 -11.25 -33.02 -78.06
CA ALA A 78 -11.87 -31.84 -78.67
C ALA A 78 -12.13 -32.06 -80.17
N THR A 79 -11.20 -32.70 -80.88
CA THR A 79 -11.37 -33.04 -82.30
C THR A 79 -12.47 -34.09 -82.51
N TYR A 80 -12.54 -35.12 -81.65
CA TYR A 80 -13.66 -36.08 -81.67
C TYR A 80 -15.00 -35.40 -81.40
N LYS A 81 -15.05 -34.45 -80.46
CA LYS A 81 -16.27 -33.68 -80.18
C LYS A 81 -16.72 -32.85 -81.39
N LEU A 82 -15.80 -32.20 -82.10
CA LEU A 82 -16.11 -31.47 -83.33
C LEU A 82 -16.71 -32.40 -84.41
N ILE A 83 -16.14 -33.60 -84.58
CA ILE A 83 -16.68 -34.60 -85.50
C ILE A 83 -18.10 -35.02 -85.09
N LEU A 84 -18.33 -35.23 -83.78
CA LEU A 84 -19.65 -35.57 -83.24
C LEU A 84 -20.68 -34.44 -83.44
N GLU A 85 -20.31 -33.18 -83.17
CA GLU A 85 -21.16 -32.00 -83.36
C GLU A 85 -21.56 -31.79 -84.84
N GLU A 86 -20.63 -32.00 -85.77
CA GLU A 86 -20.90 -31.92 -87.22
C GLU A 86 -21.76 -33.09 -87.76
N SER A 87 -21.98 -34.12 -86.93
CA SER A 87 -22.75 -35.33 -87.23
C SER A 87 -24.07 -35.47 -86.44
N ASP A 88 -24.47 -34.40 -85.73
CA ASP A 88 -25.63 -34.36 -84.83
C ASP A 88 -26.91 -34.92 -85.48
N ALA A 89 -27.61 -35.80 -84.76
CA ALA A 89 -28.85 -36.45 -85.19
C ALA A 89 -30.00 -35.45 -85.44
N GLY A 90 -29.90 -34.22 -84.91
CA GLY A 90 -30.85 -33.13 -85.19
C GLY A 90 -30.75 -32.52 -86.61
N LEU A 91 -29.69 -32.83 -87.37
CA LEU A 91 -29.50 -32.35 -88.74
C LEU A 91 -30.07 -33.36 -89.78
N PRO A 92 -30.57 -32.90 -90.94
CA PRO A 92 -30.98 -33.80 -92.03
C PRO A 92 -29.82 -34.72 -92.46
N LEU A 93 -30.10 -36.00 -92.73
CA LEU A 93 -29.10 -37.03 -93.07
C LEU A 93 -28.18 -36.60 -94.22
N ALA A 94 -28.71 -35.99 -95.28
CA ALA A 94 -27.92 -35.47 -96.40
C ALA A 94 -26.86 -34.44 -95.98
N ARG A 95 -27.17 -33.60 -94.98
CA ARG A 95 -26.28 -32.56 -94.46
C ARG A 95 -25.19 -33.16 -93.55
N ARG A 96 -25.55 -34.15 -92.72
CA ARG A 96 -24.60 -34.92 -91.90
C ARG A 96 -23.57 -35.63 -92.78
N VAL A 97 -24.01 -36.25 -93.88
CA VAL A 97 -23.13 -36.92 -94.86
C VAL A 97 -22.19 -35.94 -95.55
N ASP A 98 -22.68 -34.77 -95.97
CA ASP A 98 -21.85 -33.74 -96.61
C ASP A 98 -20.80 -33.16 -95.63
N ASN A 99 -21.18 -32.94 -94.38
CA ASN A 99 -20.28 -32.49 -93.32
C ASN A 99 -19.17 -33.51 -93.04
N ILE A 100 -19.52 -34.79 -92.87
CA ILE A 100 -18.53 -35.87 -92.68
C ILE A 100 -17.63 -36.03 -93.91
N ARG A 101 -18.17 -35.86 -95.13
CA ARG A 101 -17.36 -35.88 -96.36
C ARG A 101 -16.31 -34.77 -96.36
N LYS A 102 -16.69 -33.54 -96.01
CA LYS A 102 -15.75 -32.41 -95.92
C LYS A 102 -14.70 -32.64 -94.85
N LEU A 103 -15.09 -33.13 -93.68
CA LEU A 103 -14.17 -33.47 -92.61
C LEU A 103 -13.21 -34.58 -93.03
N SER A 104 -13.70 -35.72 -93.51
CA SER A 104 -12.86 -36.84 -93.96
C SER A 104 -11.85 -36.42 -95.04
N ASN A 105 -12.27 -35.58 -96.01
CA ASN A 105 -11.37 -35.03 -97.01
C ASN A 105 -10.31 -34.10 -96.39
N SER A 106 -10.70 -33.24 -95.45
CA SER A 106 -9.77 -32.34 -94.74
C SER A 106 -8.75 -33.13 -93.93
N PHE A 107 -9.17 -34.19 -93.24
CA PHE A 107 -8.27 -35.12 -92.56
C PHE A 107 -7.37 -35.89 -93.54
N GLY A 108 -7.89 -36.26 -94.71
CA GLY A 108 -7.10 -36.87 -95.79
C GLY A 108 -6.00 -35.95 -96.34
N HIS A 109 -6.29 -34.66 -96.50
CA HIS A 109 -5.29 -33.67 -96.88
C HIS A 109 -4.20 -33.49 -95.81
N LEU A 110 -4.60 -33.40 -94.53
CA LEU A 110 -3.65 -33.31 -93.41
C LEU A 110 -2.77 -34.56 -93.29
N LEU A 111 -3.35 -35.75 -93.50
CA LEU A 111 -2.60 -37.01 -93.56
C LEU A 111 -1.56 -37.00 -94.68
N ALA A 112 -1.96 -36.65 -95.91
CA ALA A 112 -1.04 -36.58 -97.04
C ALA A 112 0.10 -35.56 -96.83
N GLU A 113 -0.21 -34.42 -96.19
CA GLU A 113 0.80 -33.40 -95.88
C GLU A 113 1.86 -33.90 -94.88
N HIS A 114 1.45 -34.70 -93.89
CA HIS A 114 2.31 -35.16 -92.80
C HIS A 114 2.86 -36.57 -92.99
N GLU A 115 2.32 -37.40 -93.88
CA GLU A 115 2.81 -38.76 -94.18
C GLU A 115 4.21 -38.75 -94.81
N THR A 116 4.49 -37.78 -95.69
CA THR A 116 5.82 -37.62 -96.28
C THR A 116 6.85 -37.10 -95.27
N LYS A 117 6.42 -36.27 -94.32
CA LYS A 117 7.27 -35.69 -93.25
C LYS A 117 7.56 -36.68 -92.12
N SER A 118 6.64 -37.62 -91.87
CA SER A 118 6.74 -38.61 -90.78
C SER A 118 7.49 -39.88 -91.14
N ALA A 119 7.82 -40.09 -92.43
CA ALA A 119 8.40 -41.32 -92.95
C ALA A 119 7.61 -42.60 -92.56
N GLY A 120 6.28 -42.48 -92.45
CA GLY A 120 5.41 -43.60 -92.07
C GLY A 120 5.38 -43.93 -90.57
N ASN A 121 5.90 -43.06 -89.70
CA ASN A 121 5.78 -43.24 -88.26
C ASN A 121 4.37 -42.86 -87.76
N ASP A 122 3.60 -43.87 -87.36
CA ASP A 122 2.25 -43.76 -86.81
C ASP A 122 2.16 -42.90 -85.54
N GLN A 123 3.26 -42.79 -84.80
CA GLN A 123 3.37 -41.96 -83.58
C GLN A 123 3.79 -40.51 -83.89
N TYR A 124 4.02 -40.16 -85.16
CA TYR A 124 4.32 -38.78 -85.56
C TYR A 124 3.12 -37.87 -85.26
N ARG A 125 3.34 -36.79 -84.51
CA ARG A 125 2.29 -35.85 -84.14
C ARG A 125 2.14 -34.75 -85.19
N ALA A 126 1.01 -34.76 -85.87
CA ALA A 126 0.60 -33.66 -86.72
C ALA A 126 0.15 -32.48 -85.82
N ASN A 127 0.27 -31.27 -86.35
CA ASN A 127 0.11 -30.01 -85.64
C ASN A 127 -1.01 -30.03 -84.57
N GLY A 128 -0.67 -29.85 -83.29
CA GLY A 128 -1.64 -29.88 -82.18
C GLY A 128 -1.84 -31.23 -81.47
N GLY A 129 -0.80 -32.05 -81.35
CA GLY A 129 -0.75 -33.17 -80.38
C GLY A 129 -1.39 -34.50 -80.82
N ILE A 130 -2.05 -34.52 -81.99
CA ILE A 130 -2.75 -35.69 -82.55
C ILE A 130 -1.78 -36.52 -83.38
N THR A 131 -1.75 -37.85 -83.17
CA THR A 131 -0.84 -38.72 -83.93
C THR A 131 -1.38 -39.03 -85.33
N LEU A 132 -0.48 -39.40 -86.24
CA LEU A 132 -0.85 -39.84 -87.57
C LEU A 132 -1.77 -41.08 -87.52
N ALA A 133 -1.56 -41.97 -86.55
CA ALA A 133 -2.47 -43.09 -86.27
C ALA A 133 -3.89 -42.63 -85.91
N ASP A 134 -4.02 -41.62 -85.04
CA ASP A 134 -5.32 -41.07 -84.65
C ASP A 134 -6.03 -40.43 -85.85
N LEU A 135 -5.30 -39.68 -86.69
CA LEU A 135 -5.84 -39.09 -87.92
C LEU A 135 -6.33 -40.16 -88.90
N ARG A 136 -5.58 -41.26 -89.06
CA ARG A 136 -6.01 -42.39 -89.90
C ARG A 136 -7.21 -43.10 -89.34
N HIS A 137 -7.25 -43.32 -88.02
CA HIS A 137 -8.39 -43.92 -87.35
C HIS A 137 -9.65 -43.06 -87.51
N MET A 138 -9.54 -41.75 -87.31
CA MET A 138 -10.64 -40.80 -87.56
C MET A 138 -11.15 -40.87 -89.00
N LYS A 139 -10.23 -40.74 -89.96
CA LYS A 139 -10.57 -40.79 -91.38
C LYS A 139 -11.23 -42.11 -91.76
N SER A 140 -10.64 -43.23 -91.38
CA SER A 140 -11.19 -44.56 -91.66
C SER A 140 -12.59 -44.75 -91.07
N THR A 141 -12.83 -44.22 -89.86
CA THR A 141 -14.13 -44.32 -89.19
C THR A 141 -15.18 -43.44 -89.87
N MET A 142 -14.80 -42.26 -90.37
CA MET A 142 -15.67 -41.39 -91.17
C MET A 142 -15.94 -41.94 -92.58
N ASP A 143 -14.92 -42.49 -93.24
CA ASP A 143 -15.05 -43.12 -94.56
C ASP A 143 -16.00 -44.32 -94.51
N ALA A 144 -15.99 -45.10 -93.42
CA ALA A 144 -16.95 -46.19 -93.22
C ALA A 144 -18.43 -45.71 -93.25
N VAL A 145 -18.71 -44.46 -92.84
CA VAL A 145 -20.05 -43.84 -92.95
C VAL A 145 -20.34 -43.37 -94.38
N LEU A 146 -19.31 -42.90 -95.09
CA LEU A 146 -19.43 -42.45 -96.48
C LEU A 146 -19.62 -43.62 -97.45
N ASP A 147 -19.03 -44.78 -97.14
CA ASP A 147 -19.06 -45.99 -97.95
C ASP A 147 -20.27 -46.89 -97.66
N ALA A 148 -21.01 -46.64 -96.58
CA ALA A 148 -22.24 -47.36 -96.26
C ALA A 148 -23.34 -47.13 -97.32
N SER A 149 -24.14 -48.18 -97.58
CA SER A 149 -25.34 -48.09 -98.44
C SER A 149 -26.38 -47.12 -97.85
N GLU A 150 -27.30 -46.61 -98.67
CA GLU A 150 -28.33 -45.66 -98.21
C GLU A 150 -29.12 -46.19 -97.00
N ASP A 151 -29.48 -47.48 -97.00
CA ASP A 151 -30.23 -48.11 -95.90
C ASP A 151 -29.39 -48.36 -94.63
N GLY A 152 -28.05 -48.46 -94.75
CA GLY A 152 -27.14 -48.75 -93.64
C GLY A 152 -26.48 -47.53 -93.00
N ARG A 153 -26.73 -46.33 -93.56
CA ARG A 153 -25.97 -45.12 -93.23
C ARG A 153 -26.24 -44.59 -91.83
N GLU A 154 -27.47 -44.71 -91.37
CA GLU A 154 -27.88 -44.33 -90.01
C GLU A 154 -27.14 -45.17 -88.94
N GLN A 155 -27.05 -46.50 -89.15
CA GLN A 155 -26.30 -47.40 -88.27
C GLN A 155 -24.79 -47.13 -88.30
N ALA A 156 -24.24 -46.78 -89.46
CA ALA A 156 -22.84 -46.39 -89.56
C ALA A 156 -22.55 -45.10 -88.78
N PHE A 157 -23.47 -44.12 -88.80
CA PHE A 157 -23.38 -42.93 -87.96
C PHE A 157 -23.44 -43.27 -86.46
N GLU A 158 -24.33 -44.17 -86.03
CA GLU A 158 -24.39 -44.61 -84.63
C GLU A 158 -23.09 -45.32 -84.19
N ALA A 159 -22.53 -46.19 -85.04
CA ALA A 159 -21.25 -46.87 -84.75
C ALA A 159 -20.08 -45.88 -84.68
N MET A 160 -20.02 -44.89 -85.58
CA MET A 160 -19.05 -43.80 -85.53
C MET A 160 -19.21 -42.97 -84.25
N GLN A 161 -20.46 -42.61 -83.89
CA GLN A 161 -20.75 -41.86 -82.68
C GLN A 161 -20.36 -42.63 -81.43
N ALA A 162 -20.66 -43.94 -81.35
CA ALA A 162 -20.25 -44.80 -80.26
C ALA A 162 -18.71 -44.87 -80.13
N THR A 163 -18.01 -44.99 -81.25
CA THR A 163 -16.53 -45.05 -81.29
C THR A 163 -15.91 -43.78 -80.75
N PHE A 164 -16.33 -42.60 -81.23
CA PHE A 164 -15.76 -41.33 -80.77
C PHE A 164 -16.24 -40.89 -79.39
N SER A 165 -17.44 -41.30 -78.97
CA SER A 165 -17.96 -41.03 -77.61
C SER A 165 -17.27 -41.87 -76.53
N ALA A 166 -16.80 -43.07 -76.85
CA ALA A 166 -16.04 -43.93 -75.94
C ALA A 166 -14.64 -43.39 -75.58
N THR A 167 -14.13 -42.43 -76.35
CA THR A 167 -12.78 -41.84 -76.24
C THR A 167 -12.73 -40.51 -75.48
N ALA A 168 -13.66 -40.27 -74.54
CA ALA A 168 -13.53 -39.18 -73.58
C ALA A 168 -12.20 -39.29 -72.80
N ILE A 169 -11.60 -38.15 -72.41
CA ILE A 169 -10.33 -38.11 -71.67
C ILE A 169 -10.38 -39.14 -70.52
N PRO A 170 -9.51 -40.17 -70.50
CA PRO A 170 -9.55 -41.18 -69.46
C PRO A 170 -9.42 -40.52 -68.09
N ARG A 171 -10.33 -40.86 -67.16
CA ARG A 171 -10.30 -40.31 -65.80
C ARG A 171 -8.91 -40.46 -65.16
N ALA A 172 -8.23 -41.58 -65.41
CA ALA A 172 -6.87 -41.85 -64.96
C ALA A 172 -5.85 -40.77 -65.40
N VAL A 173 -5.81 -40.39 -66.68
CA VAL A 173 -4.85 -39.39 -67.20
C VAL A 173 -5.09 -38.01 -66.58
N LYS A 174 -6.36 -37.62 -66.40
CA LYS A 174 -6.72 -36.38 -65.71
C LYS A 174 -6.27 -36.44 -64.24
N THR A 175 -6.51 -37.54 -63.55
CA THR A 175 -6.13 -37.73 -62.14
C THR A 175 -4.60 -37.68 -61.96
N GLU A 176 -3.84 -38.40 -62.79
CA GLU A 176 -2.37 -38.41 -62.74
C GLU A 176 -1.77 -37.02 -62.97
N TYR A 177 -2.33 -36.24 -63.90
CA TYR A 177 -1.93 -34.84 -64.09
C TYR A 177 -2.16 -34.00 -62.84
N TRP A 178 -3.36 -34.08 -62.24
CA TRP A 178 -3.66 -33.31 -61.03
C TRP A 178 -2.79 -33.74 -59.83
N GLN A 179 -2.48 -35.03 -59.72
CA GLN A 179 -1.55 -35.54 -58.70
C GLN A 179 -0.13 -35.00 -58.90
N ALA A 180 0.38 -35.00 -60.14
CA ALA A 180 1.69 -34.43 -60.44
C ALA A 180 1.73 -32.91 -60.25
N ALA A 181 0.64 -32.20 -60.58
CA ALA A 181 0.50 -30.76 -60.37
C ALA A 181 0.52 -30.40 -58.88
N GLU A 182 -0.19 -31.17 -58.06
CA GLU A 182 -0.22 -30.98 -56.61
C GLU A 182 1.14 -31.33 -55.99
N ALA A 183 1.80 -32.39 -56.45
CA ALA A 183 3.14 -32.75 -56.00
C ALA A 183 4.18 -31.66 -56.31
N LEU A 184 4.14 -31.06 -57.52
CA LEU A 184 4.99 -29.93 -57.88
C LEU A 184 4.68 -28.71 -57.00
N ARG A 185 3.40 -28.37 -56.80
CA ARG A 185 3.00 -27.25 -55.94
C ARG A 185 3.51 -27.40 -54.50
N LYS A 186 3.48 -28.61 -53.94
CA LYS A 186 4.04 -28.91 -52.61
C LYS A 186 5.58 -28.74 -52.61
N ALA A 187 6.26 -29.19 -53.65
CA ALA A 187 7.71 -29.01 -53.82
C ALA A 187 8.11 -27.53 -53.97
N GLU A 188 7.36 -26.73 -54.74
CA GLU A 188 7.54 -25.27 -54.89
C GLU A 188 7.45 -24.56 -53.52
N LYS A 189 6.43 -24.87 -52.72
CA LYS A 189 6.27 -24.30 -51.38
C LYS A 189 7.44 -24.65 -50.44
N SER A 190 7.96 -25.88 -50.54
CA SER A 190 9.15 -26.31 -49.80
C SER A 190 10.40 -25.54 -50.26
N ALA A 191 10.60 -25.38 -51.57
CA ALA A 191 11.70 -24.60 -52.13
C ALA A 191 11.65 -23.11 -51.74
N GLU A 192 10.46 -22.49 -51.75
CA GLU A 192 10.25 -21.11 -51.28
C GLU A 192 10.71 -20.93 -49.83
N ARG A 193 10.39 -21.93 -48.97
CA ARG A 193 10.80 -21.94 -47.56
C ARG A 193 12.33 -21.93 -47.40
N TRP A 194 13.06 -22.63 -48.26
CA TRP A 194 14.53 -22.61 -48.30
C TRP A 194 15.09 -21.29 -48.84
N LEU A 195 14.48 -20.73 -49.90
CA LEU A 195 14.92 -19.47 -50.50
C LEU A 195 14.72 -18.26 -49.60
N ALA A 196 13.73 -18.31 -48.70
CA ALA A 196 13.44 -17.26 -47.72
C ALA A 196 14.48 -17.14 -46.59
N LEU A 197 15.46 -18.05 -46.50
CA LEU A 197 16.46 -18.04 -45.44
C LEU A 197 17.57 -16.99 -45.69
N GLU A 198 17.74 -16.08 -44.73
CA GLU A 198 18.74 -15.00 -44.76
C GLU A 198 19.99 -15.28 -43.90
N THR A 199 19.93 -16.27 -42.99
CA THR A 199 21.02 -16.54 -42.04
C THR A 199 21.47 -18.00 -42.05
N VAL A 200 22.76 -18.22 -41.75
CA VAL A 200 23.34 -19.57 -41.62
C VAL A 200 22.70 -20.37 -40.47
N GLN A 201 22.22 -19.69 -39.42
CA GLN A 201 21.54 -20.33 -38.30
C GLN A 201 20.18 -20.89 -38.74
N ALA A 202 19.35 -20.08 -39.43
CA ALA A 202 18.05 -20.54 -39.93
C ALA A 202 18.21 -21.65 -40.98
N PHE A 203 19.28 -21.59 -41.79
CA PHE A 203 19.66 -22.69 -42.68
C PHE A 203 19.99 -23.98 -41.94
N ASN A 204 20.82 -23.92 -40.90
CA ASN A 204 21.16 -25.09 -40.10
C ASN A 204 19.94 -25.65 -39.37
N GLU A 205 19.05 -24.79 -38.87
CA GLU A 205 17.80 -25.21 -38.24
C GLU A 205 16.88 -25.93 -39.22
N LEU A 206 16.60 -25.34 -40.39
CA LEU A 206 15.76 -25.97 -41.42
C LEU A 206 16.38 -27.27 -41.98
N SER A 207 17.71 -27.34 -42.03
CA SER A 207 18.46 -28.56 -42.42
C SER A 207 18.28 -29.72 -41.44
N HIS A 208 17.91 -29.44 -40.20
CA HIS A 208 17.61 -30.43 -39.18
C HIS A 208 16.11 -30.49 -38.87
N THR A 209 15.25 -30.02 -39.78
CA THR A 209 13.79 -30.08 -39.61
C THR A 209 13.20 -31.31 -40.30
N TYR A 210 12.33 -32.02 -39.58
CA TYR A 210 11.45 -33.06 -40.13
C TYR A 210 10.00 -32.69 -39.89
N GLU A 211 9.16 -32.87 -40.90
CA GLU A 211 7.72 -32.71 -40.81
C GLU A 211 7.06 -34.07 -40.59
N LEU A 212 6.15 -34.16 -39.61
CA LEU A 212 5.33 -35.34 -39.39
C LEU A 212 4.15 -35.35 -40.37
N VAL A 213 3.95 -36.46 -41.06
CA VAL A 213 2.89 -36.63 -42.08
C VAL A 213 2.08 -37.89 -41.79
N ALA A 214 0.77 -37.80 -41.94
CA ALA A 214 -0.16 -38.90 -41.73
C ALA A 214 0.01 -40.04 -42.75
N PRO A 215 -0.38 -41.28 -42.41
CA PRO A 215 -0.44 -42.40 -43.35
C PRO A 215 -1.36 -42.10 -44.55
N ALA A 216 -1.00 -42.61 -45.73
CA ALA A 216 -1.66 -42.31 -47.00
C ALA A 216 -3.12 -42.83 -47.12
N ASP A 217 -3.55 -43.70 -46.21
CA ASP A 217 -4.77 -44.48 -46.24
C ASP A 217 -5.89 -43.95 -45.32
N GLY A 218 -5.69 -42.83 -44.60
CA GLY A 218 -6.76 -42.08 -43.93
C GLY A 218 -7.58 -42.89 -42.91
N ALA A 219 -7.09 -44.05 -42.48
CA ALA A 219 -7.75 -44.87 -41.48
C ALA A 219 -7.73 -44.14 -40.14
N ARG A 220 -8.91 -43.95 -39.55
CA ARG A 220 -9.11 -43.29 -38.25
C ARG A 220 -8.32 -43.91 -37.08
N ASP A 221 -7.73 -45.10 -37.28
CA ASP A 221 -7.01 -45.87 -36.26
C ASP A 221 -5.48 -46.02 -36.52
N GLY A 222 -4.95 -45.48 -37.62
CA GLY A 222 -3.53 -45.57 -37.95
C GLY A 222 -2.70 -44.43 -37.35
N ALA A 223 -2.22 -44.56 -36.11
CA ALA A 223 -1.37 -43.53 -35.49
C ALA A 223 -0.01 -43.40 -36.19
N SER A 224 0.35 -42.18 -36.61
CA SER A 224 1.66 -41.88 -37.21
C SER A 224 2.77 -42.19 -36.22
N THR A 225 3.76 -43.01 -36.57
CA THR A 225 4.91 -43.29 -35.71
C THR A 225 6.07 -42.35 -36.04
N TRP A 226 6.82 -41.90 -35.03
CA TRP A 226 8.00 -41.03 -35.23
C TRP A 226 9.21 -41.81 -35.77
N ASN A 227 9.02 -42.52 -36.88
CA ASN A 227 10.04 -43.27 -37.59
C ASN A 227 10.16 -42.75 -39.05
N ASN A 228 11.06 -43.34 -39.83
CA ASN A 228 11.30 -42.96 -41.22
C ASN A 228 10.09 -43.12 -42.16
N THR A 229 9.01 -43.76 -41.72
CA THR A 229 7.83 -44.00 -42.57
C THR A 229 6.91 -42.78 -42.63
N HIS A 230 6.87 -41.98 -41.56
CA HIS A 230 5.95 -40.84 -41.43
C HIS A 230 6.65 -39.49 -41.23
N LEU A 231 7.98 -39.46 -41.35
CA LEU A 231 8.77 -38.23 -41.31
C LEU A 231 9.19 -37.84 -42.72
N VAL A 232 9.04 -36.57 -43.05
CA VAL A 232 9.56 -35.98 -44.30
C VAL A 232 10.67 -35.00 -43.94
N SER A 233 11.86 -35.22 -44.49
CA SER A 233 12.97 -34.27 -44.28
C SER A 233 12.70 -32.98 -45.05
N ALA A 234 12.81 -31.83 -44.39
CA ALA A 234 12.76 -30.55 -45.07
C ALA A 234 13.88 -30.41 -46.11
N LYS A 235 15.03 -31.07 -45.89
CA LYS A 235 16.21 -31.00 -46.77
C LYS A 235 16.08 -31.84 -48.03
N THR A 236 15.58 -33.07 -47.93
CA THR A 236 15.45 -33.96 -49.11
C THR A 236 14.05 -33.91 -49.74
N GLY A 237 13.06 -33.35 -49.05
CA GLY A 237 11.67 -33.31 -49.51
C GLY A 237 10.99 -34.69 -49.55
N GLY A 238 11.63 -35.71 -48.99
CA GLY A 238 11.15 -37.10 -49.00
C GLY A 238 11.42 -37.83 -47.69
N ALA A 239 11.07 -39.12 -47.67
CA ALA A 239 11.32 -39.99 -46.54
C ALA A 239 12.84 -40.07 -46.27
N PRO A 240 13.27 -40.00 -45.00
CA PRO A 240 14.68 -40.09 -44.65
C PRO A 240 15.22 -41.51 -44.79
N ASP A 241 16.55 -41.61 -44.97
CA ASP A 241 17.24 -42.88 -45.16
C ASP A 241 17.03 -43.85 -43.97
N VAL A 242 16.84 -45.14 -44.29
CA VAL A 242 16.65 -46.22 -43.30
C VAL A 242 17.98 -46.49 -42.57
N GLY A 243 18.03 -46.28 -41.25
CA GLY A 243 19.16 -46.69 -40.41
C GLY A 243 19.89 -45.59 -39.60
N HIS A 244 19.39 -44.35 -39.58
CA HIS A 244 19.93 -43.28 -38.73
C HIS A 244 18.99 -42.97 -37.55
N ALA A 245 19.53 -42.57 -36.40
CA ALA A 245 18.76 -41.90 -35.34
C ALA A 245 18.23 -40.55 -35.88
N LEU A 246 17.02 -40.58 -36.46
CA LEU A 246 16.46 -39.47 -37.25
C LEU A 246 16.22 -38.22 -36.42
N LEU A 247 15.75 -38.40 -35.20
CA LEU A 247 15.52 -37.35 -34.23
C LEU A 247 16.69 -37.31 -33.24
N GLY A 248 17.17 -36.11 -32.97
CA GLY A 248 18.26 -35.87 -32.03
C GLY A 248 18.24 -34.45 -31.49
N ARG A 249 19.24 -34.09 -30.69
CA ARG A 249 19.28 -32.83 -29.92
C ARG A 249 19.20 -31.54 -30.73
N LYS A 250 19.57 -31.59 -32.02
CA LYS A 250 19.53 -30.43 -32.94
C LYS A 250 18.29 -30.43 -33.83
N THR A 251 17.49 -31.49 -33.77
CA THR A 251 16.39 -31.73 -34.69
C THR A 251 15.17 -30.91 -34.28
N THR A 252 14.50 -30.32 -35.26
CA THR A 252 13.17 -29.71 -35.08
C THR A 252 12.12 -30.63 -35.69
N LEU A 253 11.21 -31.15 -34.89
CA LEU A 253 10.04 -31.90 -35.37
C LEU A 253 8.88 -30.92 -35.55
N GLU A 254 8.38 -30.79 -36.77
CA GLU A 254 7.22 -29.96 -37.10
C GLU A 254 5.96 -30.79 -37.22
N ILE A 255 4.94 -30.39 -36.46
CA ILE A 255 3.61 -30.99 -36.46
C ILE A 255 2.66 -29.96 -37.07
N GLY A 256 2.21 -30.21 -38.29
CA GLY A 256 1.25 -29.38 -39.03
C GLY A 256 -0.08 -30.11 -39.25
N GLY A 257 -0.98 -29.50 -40.04
CA GLY A 257 -2.29 -30.12 -40.34
C GLY A 257 -2.20 -31.44 -41.12
N GLU A 258 -1.07 -31.70 -41.79
CA GLU A 258 -0.82 -32.95 -42.52
C GLU A 258 -0.40 -34.11 -41.59
N ALA A 259 -0.11 -33.86 -40.30
CA ALA A 259 0.36 -34.89 -39.36
C ALA A 259 -0.73 -35.86 -38.89
N GLY A 260 -2.01 -35.56 -39.18
CA GLY A 260 -3.17 -36.29 -38.64
C GLY A 260 -3.48 -35.91 -37.19
N TYR A 261 -4.34 -36.68 -36.54
CA TYR A 261 -4.79 -36.39 -35.16
C TYR A 261 -3.95 -37.05 -34.07
N THR A 262 -3.26 -38.15 -34.37
CA THR A 262 -2.53 -38.92 -33.34
C THR A 262 -1.17 -39.41 -33.85
N SER A 263 -0.18 -39.46 -32.94
CA SER A 263 1.09 -40.12 -33.20
C SER A 263 1.59 -40.92 -31.99
N LYS A 264 2.46 -41.89 -32.27
CA LYS A 264 3.14 -42.71 -31.25
C LYS A 264 4.63 -42.47 -31.29
N VAL A 265 5.20 -42.18 -30.12
CA VAL A 265 6.64 -42.10 -29.92
C VAL A 265 7.19 -43.53 -29.77
N PRO A 266 8.12 -43.98 -30.63
CA PRO A 266 8.69 -45.32 -30.51
C PRO A 266 9.65 -45.41 -29.32
N ALA A 267 9.78 -46.61 -28.75
CA ALA A 267 10.87 -46.92 -27.83
C ALA A 267 12.21 -46.80 -28.59
N GLY A 268 13.10 -45.91 -28.15
CA GLY A 268 14.38 -45.62 -28.82
C GLY A 268 15.28 -46.84 -28.99
N ASP A 269 16.18 -46.81 -29.98
CA ASP A 269 17.12 -47.90 -30.26
C ASP A 269 18.26 -47.97 -29.22
N GLY A 270 18.50 -49.17 -28.68
CA GLY A 270 19.67 -49.50 -27.85
C GLY A 270 19.71 -48.94 -26.41
N ASN A 271 19.13 -47.77 -26.13
CA ASN A 271 19.15 -47.10 -24.80
C ASN A 271 17.77 -46.67 -24.27
N GLY A 272 16.68 -46.88 -25.00
CA GLY A 272 15.31 -46.61 -24.53
C GLY A 272 14.90 -45.13 -24.44
N ALA A 273 15.73 -44.17 -24.89
CA ALA A 273 15.43 -42.73 -24.92
C ALA A 273 15.54 -42.15 -26.34
N LEU A 274 14.49 -41.49 -26.82
CA LEU A 274 14.44 -40.74 -28.07
C LEU A 274 14.75 -39.26 -27.80
N ASP A 275 15.77 -38.72 -28.47
CA ASP A 275 16.13 -37.31 -28.35
C ASP A 275 15.42 -36.46 -29.42
N VAL A 276 14.95 -35.27 -29.05
CA VAL A 276 14.49 -34.24 -29.99
C VAL A 276 14.96 -32.86 -29.52
N GLY A 277 15.37 -32.00 -30.45
CA GLY A 277 15.74 -30.63 -30.13
C GLY A 277 14.50 -29.80 -29.79
N THR A 278 13.66 -29.55 -30.78
CA THR A 278 12.45 -28.73 -30.67
C THR A 278 11.25 -29.47 -31.23
N ILE A 279 10.10 -29.42 -30.56
CA ILE A 279 8.81 -29.84 -31.14
C ILE A 279 8.04 -28.55 -31.46
N ARG A 280 7.69 -28.35 -32.73
CA ARG A 280 7.02 -27.14 -33.20
C ARG A 280 5.63 -27.46 -33.73
N ALA A 281 4.61 -26.95 -33.07
CA ALA A 281 3.21 -27.07 -33.50
C ALA A 281 2.80 -25.89 -34.39
N GLY A 282 2.52 -26.16 -35.66
CA GLY A 282 2.02 -25.16 -36.60
C GLY A 282 0.63 -24.65 -36.22
N GLN A 283 0.22 -23.51 -36.77
CA GLN A 283 -1.05 -22.82 -36.46
C GLN A 283 -2.31 -23.70 -36.63
N HIS A 284 -2.26 -24.71 -37.50
CA HIS A 284 -3.37 -25.62 -37.79
C HIS A 284 -3.16 -27.03 -37.21
N ALA A 285 -2.18 -27.22 -36.34
CA ALA A 285 -2.02 -28.50 -35.65
C ALA A 285 -3.12 -28.69 -34.61
N ASP A 286 -3.75 -29.87 -34.62
CA ASP A 286 -4.56 -30.40 -33.53
C ASP A 286 -4.19 -31.89 -33.41
N HIS A 287 -3.26 -32.19 -32.50
CA HIS A 287 -2.55 -33.46 -32.51
C HIS A 287 -2.30 -33.99 -31.09
N ASP A 288 -2.45 -35.30 -30.92
CA ASP A 288 -2.18 -36.01 -29.68
C ASP A 288 -0.97 -36.94 -29.84
N ILE A 289 0.04 -36.78 -28.99
CA ILE A 289 1.26 -37.58 -28.97
C ILE A 289 1.13 -38.60 -27.83
N ALA A 290 1.18 -39.88 -28.16
CA ALA A 290 1.22 -40.97 -27.18
C ALA A 290 2.66 -41.43 -26.95
N LEU A 291 3.13 -41.28 -25.71
CA LEU A 291 4.38 -41.83 -25.18
C LEU A 291 4.02 -42.92 -24.17
N ALA A 292 3.77 -44.14 -24.66
CA ALA A 292 3.35 -45.26 -23.82
C ALA A 292 4.53 -45.85 -23.02
N ASP A 293 5.64 -46.13 -23.70
CA ASP A 293 6.86 -46.73 -23.16
C ASP A 293 8.11 -46.00 -23.64
N GLY A 294 9.14 -45.91 -22.78
CA GLY A 294 10.42 -45.28 -23.10
C GLY A 294 10.50 -43.79 -22.74
N ALA A 295 11.65 -43.17 -23.00
CA ALA A 295 11.88 -41.76 -22.69
C ALA A 295 11.87 -40.90 -23.96
N LEU A 296 11.29 -39.71 -23.90
CA LEU A 296 11.41 -38.64 -24.90
C LEU A 296 12.11 -37.46 -24.24
N THR A 297 13.33 -37.16 -24.67
CA THR A 297 14.10 -36.02 -24.14
C THR A 297 14.05 -34.85 -25.11
N VAL A 298 13.44 -33.75 -24.68
CA VAL A 298 13.36 -32.47 -25.40
C VAL A 298 14.51 -31.56 -24.94
N HIS A 299 15.43 -31.22 -25.86
CA HIS A 299 16.67 -30.49 -25.53
C HIS A 299 16.56 -28.97 -25.59
N ARG A 300 15.66 -28.42 -26.41
CA ARG A 300 15.45 -26.97 -26.55
C ARG A 300 14.07 -26.56 -26.07
N GLY A 301 13.01 -27.14 -26.64
CA GLY A 301 11.66 -26.88 -26.11
C GLY A 301 10.51 -27.25 -27.04
N ILE A 302 9.30 -26.95 -26.59
CA ILE A 302 8.05 -27.07 -27.33
C ILE A 302 7.52 -25.67 -27.63
N GLU A 303 7.31 -25.36 -28.90
CA GLU A 303 6.92 -24.03 -29.37
C GLU A 303 5.80 -24.08 -30.42
N GLY A 304 5.14 -22.94 -30.64
CA GLY A 304 4.12 -22.81 -31.67
C GLY A 304 2.75 -22.34 -31.16
N THR A 305 1.75 -22.43 -32.03
CA THR A 305 0.41 -21.86 -31.81
C THR A 305 -0.73 -22.86 -32.04
N GLY A 306 -0.43 -24.09 -32.47
CA GLY A 306 -1.41 -25.16 -32.63
C GLY A 306 -1.82 -25.80 -31.29
N LYS A 307 -2.77 -26.74 -31.33
CA LYS A 307 -3.18 -27.55 -30.18
C LYS A 307 -2.39 -28.84 -30.16
N LEU A 308 -1.80 -29.14 -29.00
CA LEU A 308 -0.97 -30.32 -28.80
C LEU A 308 -1.26 -30.93 -27.43
N THR A 309 -1.53 -32.24 -27.40
CA THR A 309 -1.62 -33.02 -26.16
C THR A 309 -0.51 -34.06 -26.15
N ILE A 310 0.23 -34.20 -25.06
CA ILE A 310 1.19 -35.30 -24.88
C ILE A 310 0.69 -36.18 -23.73
N HIS A 311 0.41 -37.44 -24.05
CA HIS A 311 0.00 -38.47 -23.11
C HIS A 311 1.21 -39.32 -22.75
N VAL A 312 1.63 -39.28 -21.49
CA VAL A 312 2.73 -40.08 -20.94
C VAL A 312 2.14 -41.24 -20.16
N GLY A 313 2.21 -42.43 -20.76
CA GLY A 313 1.73 -43.70 -20.21
C GLY A 313 2.62 -44.22 -19.08
N THR A 314 2.26 -45.38 -18.54
CA THR A 314 2.79 -45.96 -17.30
C THR A 314 4.33 -46.08 -17.24
N ALA A 315 4.99 -46.49 -18.32
CA ALA A 315 6.46 -46.57 -18.39
C ALA A 315 7.10 -45.43 -19.20
N GLY A 316 6.33 -44.41 -19.57
CA GLY A 316 6.78 -43.27 -20.36
C GLY A 316 7.48 -42.21 -19.51
N VAL A 317 8.53 -41.58 -20.06
CA VAL A 317 9.19 -40.41 -19.46
C VAL A 317 9.34 -39.28 -20.47
N LEU A 318 8.63 -38.17 -20.29
CA LEU A 318 8.89 -36.93 -21.02
C LEU A 318 9.88 -36.08 -20.22
N HIS A 319 11.03 -35.75 -20.80
CA HIS A 319 12.10 -35.06 -20.10
C HIS A 319 12.51 -33.78 -20.84
N PHE A 320 12.28 -32.62 -20.23
CA PHE A 320 12.81 -31.34 -20.67
C PHE A 320 14.21 -31.17 -20.08
N ASN A 321 15.22 -31.27 -20.93
CA ASN A 321 16.63 -31.31 -20.54
C ASN A 321 17.15 -29.92 -20.11
N ALA A 322 18.14 -29.92 -19.21
CA ALA A 322 18.74 -28.71 -18.68
C ALA A 322 19.29 -27.77 -19.78
N GLY A 323 19.08 -26.47 -19.61
CA GLY A 323 19.52 -25.43 -20.55
C GLY A 323 18.60 -25.20 -21.76
N GLY A 324 17.52 -25.99 -21.90
CA GLY A 324 16.41 -25.70 -22.79
C GLY A 324 15.41 -24.71 -22.18
N VAL A 325 14.51 -24.17 -23.01
CA VAL A 325 13.39 -23.30 -22.58
C VAL A 325 12.26 -24.10 -21.94
N GLY A 326 12.14 -25.40 -22.25
CA GLY A 326 11.00 -26.22 -21.81
C GLY A 326 9.80 -26.00 -22.73
N VAL A 327 8.81 -25.23 -22.29
CA VAL A 327 7.65 -24.79 -23.06
C VAL A 327 7.81 -23.29 -23.36
N ALA A 328 7.60 -22.91 -24.61
CA ALA A 328 7.66 -21.50 -25.01
C ALA A 328 6.46 -20.70 -24.49
N ASP A 329 6.68 -19.46 -24.04
CA ASP A 329 5.67 -18.59 -23.41
C ASP A 329 4.45 -18.31 -24.30
N GLU A 330 4.62 -18.31 -25.62
CA GLU A 330 3.55 -18.13 -26.60
C GLU A 330 2.60 -19.33 -26.74
N PHE A 331 3.01 -20.52 -26.27
CA PHE A 331 2.26 -21.76 -26.46
C PHE A 331 1.16 -21.92 -25.40
N LYS A 332 -0.07 -21.52 -25.75
CA LYS A 332 -1.21 -21.45 -24.81
C LYS A 332 -2.06 -22.73 -24.73
N THR A 333 -1.90 -23.64 -25.68
CA THR A 333 -2.80 -24.78 -25.92
C THR A 333 -2.13 -26.14 -25.72
N LEU A 334 -0.95 -26.16 -25.10
CA LEU A 334 -0.22 -27.38 -24.79
C LEU A 334 -0.81 -28.06 -23.55
N ARG A 335 -1.13 -29.35 -23.67
CA ARG A 335 -1.53 -30.23 -22.57
C ARG A 335 -0.51 -31.34 -22.37
N LEU A 336 -0.04 -31.54 -21.15
CA LEU A 336 0.90 -32.60 -20.79
C LEU A 336 0.28 -33.47 -19.69
N ARG A 337 0.02 -34.75 -19.98
CA ARG A 337 -0.67 -35.66 -19.04
C ARG A 337 0.26 -36.78 -18.64
N ALA A 338 0.58 -36.88 -17.35
CA ALA A 338 1.31 -37.99 -16.74
C ALA A 338 0.33 -39.01 -16.14
N GLY A 339 0.43 -40.27 -16.56
CA GLY A 339 -0.37 -41.39 -16.06
C GLY A 339 -1.80 -41.41 -16.61
N VAL A 340 -1.91 -41.71 -17.91
CA VAL A 340 -3.18 -41.85 -18.63
C VAL A 340 -3.60 -43.33 -18.63
N SER A 341 -4.82 -43.65 -18.17
CA SER A 341 -5.40 -45.00 -18.30
C SER A 341 -5.92 -45.22 -19.73
N GLU A 342 -5.89 -46.44 -20.28
CA GLU A 342 -6.51 -46.75 -21.59
C GLU A 342 -8.01 -46.38 -21.64
N THR A 343 -8.66 -46.26 -20.47
CA THR A 343 -10.07 -45.82 -20.31
C THR A 343 -10.28 -44.30 -20.41
N ASP A 344 -9.22 -43.47 -20.40
CA ASP A 344 -9.34 -41.99 -20.43
C ASP A 344 -9.54 -41.43 -21.85
N ASN A 345 -9.55 -42.29 -22.87
CA ASN A 345 -9.68 -41.91 -24.29
C ASN A 345 -11.03 -42.28 -24.94
N GLU A 346 -12.04 -42.68 -24.17
CA GLU A 346 -13.41 -42.78 -24.72
C GLU A 346 -14.21 -41.49 -24.48
N PRO A 347 -14.89 -40.92 -25.51
CA PRO A 347 -16.08 -40.13 -25.23
C PRO A 347 -17.09 -41.03 -24.48
N PRO A 348 -17.93 -40.52 -23.57
CA PRO A 348 -18.73 -41.35 -22.67
C PRO A 348 -19.51 -42.40 -23.49
N GLY A 349 -19.09 -43.66 -23.41
CA GLY A 349 -19.68 -44.77 -24.14
C GLY A 349 -20.61 -45.55 -23.23
N GLU A 350 -21.81 -45.87 -23.73
CA GLU A 350 -22.61 -46.96 -23.17
C GLU A 350 -21.80 -48.26 -23.25
N ASP A 351 -21.34 -48.71 -22.08
CA ASP A 351 -21.21 -50.09 -21.59
C ASP A 351 -20.81 -51.19 -22.61
N ASP A 352 -19.60 -51.74 -22.45
CA ASP A 352 -19.44 -53.19 -22.22
C ASP A 352 -17.97 -53.58 -21.92
N GLY A 353 -17.73 -54.26 -20.79
CA GLY A 353 -16.81 -55.41 -20.77
C GLY A 353 -15.35 -55.26 -20.32
N LEU A 354 -15.13 -54.93 -19.04
CA LEU A 354 -14.11 -55.46 -18.12
C LEU A 354 -12.85 -56.22 -18.66
N HIS A 355 -11.65 -55.65 -18.44
CA HIS A 355 -10.48 -56.37 -17.89
C HIS A 355 -9.70 -55.46 -16.93
N LEU A 356 -9.93 -55.64 -15.63
CA LEU A 356 -9.10 -55.07 -14.57
C LEU A 356 -7.76 -55.83 -14.52
N PRO A 357 -6.59 -55.18 -14.50
CA PRO A 357 -5.35 -55.86 -14.13
C PRO A 357 -5.35 -56.14 -12.62
N GLY A 358 -4.97 -57.37 -12.26
CA GLY A 358 -4.92 -57.86 -10.88
C GLY A 358 -3.75 -57.32 -10.04
N PRO A 359 -3.69 -57.70 -8.75
CA PRO A 359 -2.83 -57.11 -7.72
C PRO A 359 -1.31 -57.31 -7.87
N ASP A 360 -0.85 -58.03 -8.91
CA ASP A 360 0.57 -58.40 -9.09
C ASP A 360 1.31 -57.50 -10.10
N ASN A 361 0.68 -56.47 -10.66
CA ASN A 361 1.32 -55.56 -11.61
C ASN A 361 1.18 -54.10 -11.14
N PRO A 362 2.19 -53.51 -10.47
CA PRO A 362 2.12 -52.12 -10.04
C PRO A 362 2.06 -51.23 -11.28
N LEU A 363 0.98 -50.47 -11.44
CA LEU A 363 0.92 -49.35 -12.37
C LEU A 363 1.97 -48.32 -11.92
N VAL A 364 3.18 -48.40 -12.46
CA VAL A 364 4.10 -47.25 -12.43
C VAL A 364 3.44 -46.22 -13.33
N GLY A 365 3.11 -45.02 -12.84
CA GLY A 365 2.57 -43.98 -13.72
C GLY A 365 3.67 -43.25 -14.48
N GLY A 366 3.32 -42.66 -15.62
CA GLY A 366 4.25 -41.91 -16.47
C GLY A 366 4.86 -40.69 -15.78
N ARG A 367 6.04 -40.25 -16.22
CA ARG A 367 6.77 -39.13 -15.61
C ARG A 367 7.01 -38.00 -16.59
N ILE A 368 6.75 -36.77 -16.17
CA ILE A 368 7.16 -35.54 -16.86
C ILE A 368 8.18 -34.81 -15.99
N VAL A 369 9.36 -34.49 -16.54
CA VAL A 369 10.50 -33.92 -15.80
C VAL A 369 10.94 -32.60 -16.44
N PHE A 370 11.08 -31.56 -15.62
CA PHE A 370 11.62 -30.25 -15.97
C PHE A 370 12.92 -30.01 -15.21
N ASP A 371 14.03 -29.88 -15.94
CA ASP A 371 15.36 -29.60 -15.38
C ASP A 371 15.69 -28.09 -15.33
N GLU A 372 16.87 -27.77 -14.80
CA GLU A 372 17.39 -26.40 -14.66
C GLU A 372 17.25 -25.58 -15.95
N GLY A 373 16.68 -24.38 -15.82
CA GLY A 373 16.49 -23.43 -16.92
C GLY A 373 15.24 -23.68 -17.75
N THR A 374 14.52 -24.79 -17.53
CA THR A 374 13.27 -25.09 -18.26
C THR A 374 12.04 -24.52 -17.56
N SER A 375 11.03 -24.15 -18.36
CA SER A 375 9.76 -23.58 -17.91
C SER A 375 8.57 -24.41 -18.42
N ALA A 376 7.53 -24.56 -17.61
CA ALA A 376 6.23 -25.07 -18.06
C ALA A 376 5.34 -23.97 -18.68
N ALA A 377 5.76 -22.70 -18.60
CA ALA A 377 5.08 -21.54 -19.16
C ALA A 377 3.58 -21.53 -18.86
N ARG A 378 2.70 -21.66 -19.87
CA ARG A 378 1.23 -21.64 -19.75
C ARG A 378 0.61 -23.00 -20.02
N ALA A 379 1.39 -24.08 -19.95
CA ALA A 379 0.89 -25.42 -20.22
C ALA A 379 -0.17 -25.84 -19.19
N ASN A 380 -1.07 -26.71 -19.61
CA ASN A 380 -1.95 -27.44 -18.71
C ASN A 380 -1.32 -28.82 -18.46
N LEU A 381 -0.96 -29.08 -17.21
CA LEU A 381 -0.32 -30.29 -16.76
C LEU A 381 -1.28 -31.08 -15.89
N SER A 382 -1.29 -32.40 -16.02
CA SER A 382 -1.97 -33.26 -15.07
C SER A 382 -1.14 -34.47 -14.67
N ALA A 383 -1.30 -34.87 -13.41
CA ALA A 383 -0.73 -36.08 -12.83
C ALA A 383 -1.88 -36.95 -12.29
N ALA A 384 -2.03 -38.14 -12.86
CA ALA A 384 -3.08 -39.09 -12.50
C ALA A 384 -2.53 -40.52 -12.51
N HIS A 385 -3.23 -41.47 -11.88
CA HIS A 385 -2.92 -42.91 -11.94
C HIS A 385 -1.43 -43.20 -11.68
N ASP A 386 -0.92 -42.75 -10.53
CA ASP A 386 0.48 -42.89 -10.10
C ASP A 386 1.51 -42.10 -10.97
N GLY A 387 1.03 -41.22 -11.84
CA GLY A 387 1.82 -40.33 -12.70
C GLY A 387 2.51 -39.22 -11.92
N GLN A 388 3.67 -38.77 -12.42
CA GLN A 388 4.55 -37.85 -11.70
C GLN A 388 4.95 -36.63 -12.53
N LEU A 389 4.76 -35.44 -11.96
CA LEU A 389 5.38 -34.19 -12.42
C LEU A 389 6.59 -33.90 -11.52
N ARG A 390 7.76 -33.68 -12.12
CA ARG A 390 9.01 -33.37 -11.41
C ARG A 390 9.59 -32.07 -11.92
N PHE A 391 9.68 -31.06 -11.06
CA PHE A 391 10.38 -29.81 -11.30
C PHE A 391 11.65 -29.79 -10.43
N HIS A 392 12.80 -29.84 -11.08
CA HIS A 392 14.11 -29.82 -10.42
C HIS A 392 14.60 -28.38 -10.15
N ALA A 393 15.75 -28.27 -9.51
CA ALA A 393 16.29 -26.99 -9.07
C ALA A 393 16.51 -26.06 -10.27
N GLY A 394 16.02 -24.82 -10.17
CA GLY A 394 16.11 -23.84 -11.26
C GLY A 394 15.11 -24.04 -12.40
N ALA A 395 14.22 -25.04 -12.33
CA ALA A 395 13.04 -25.12 -13.20
C ALA A 395 11.92 -24.18 -12.72
N ASN A 396 11.04 -23.78 -13.64
CA ASN A 396 9.93 -22.86 -13.35
C ASN A 396 8.57 -23.41 -13.83
N ALA A 397 7.54 -23.39 -12.98
CA ALA A 397 6.18 -23.80 -13.36
C ALA A 397 5.43 -22.74 -14.19
N GLY A 398 5.85 -21.48 -14.14
CA GLY A 398 5.28 -20.38 -14.93
C GLY A 398 3.88 -19.99 -14.48
N ASP A 399 2.99 -19.79 -15.47
CA ASP A 399 1.56 -19.54 -15.32
C ASP A 399 0.74 -20.82 -15.58
N SER A 400 1.34 -22.00 -15.35
CA SER A 400 0.71 -23.28 -15.69
C SER A 400 -0.53 -23.58 -14.86
N LEU A 401 -1.42 -24.40 -15.41
CA LEU A 401 -2.49 -25.07 -14.67
C LEU A 401 -2.04 -26.49 -14.36
N ILE A 402 -2.07 -26.91 -13.10
CA ILE A 402 -1.59 -28.22 -12.66
C ILE A 402 -2.69 -28.94 -11.88
N ASP A 403 -3.21 -30.02 -12.44
CA ASP A 403 -4.21 -30.87 -11.80
C ASP A 403 -3.55 -32.16 -11.28
N VAL A 404 -3.66 -32.43 -9.97
CA VAL A 404 -3.08 -33.62 -9.34
C VAL A 404 -4.19 -34.44 -8.68
N HIS A 405 -4.44 -35.65 -9.18
CA HIS A 405 -5.55 -36.49 -8.73
C HIS A 405 -5.22 -37.98 -8.86
N SER A 406 -6.10 -38.87 -8.38
CA SER A 406 -5.99 -40.32 -8.61
C SER A 406 -4.61 -40.95 -8.32
N ARG A 407 -3.98 -40.64 -7.18
CA ARG A 407 -2.60 -41.05 -6.81
C ARG A 407 -1.47 -40.39 -7.60
N GLY A 408 -1.77 -39.39 -8.41
CA GLY A 408 -0.76 -38.57 -9.07
C GLY A 408 0.05 -37.74 -8.07
N GLU A 409 1.29 -37.41 -8.45
CA GLU A 409 2.20 -36.63 -7.62
C GLU A 409 2.84 -35.47 -8.41
N ALA A 410 2.96 -34.30 -7.78
CA ALA A 410 3.80 -33.21 -8.29
C ALA A 410 4.87 -32.81 -7.27
N HIS A 411 6.13 -32.82 -7.69
CA HIS A 411 7.28 -32.52 -6.84
C HIS A 411 8.03 -31.31 -7.37
N PHE A 412 8.19 -30.29 -6.53
CA PHE A 412 8.95 -29.08 -6.78
C PHE A 412 10.16 -29.08 -5.83
N SER A 413 11.35 -29.35 -6.35
CA SER A 413 12.57 -29.45 -5.56
C SER A 413 13.55 -28.35 -5.96
N GLY A 414 13.65 -27.27 -5.18
CA GLY A 414 14.44 -26.08 -5.54
C GLY A 414 13.92 -25.33 -6.77
N ALA A 415 12.69 -25.62 -7.18
CA ALA A 415 12.00 -25.02 -8.32
C ALA A 415 11.24 -23.75 -7.93
N ASP A 416 10.90 -22.94 -8.92
CA ASP A 416 10.04 -21.76 -8.77
C ASP A 416 8.63 -22.08 -9.29
N LEU A 417 7.61 -21.97 -8.44
CA LEU A 417 6.22 -22.18 -8.82
C LEU A 417 5.62 -20.93 -9.48
N ALA A 418 6.29 -19.78 -9.40
CA ALA A 418 5.92 -18.52 -10.03
C ALA A 418 4.46 -18.08 -9.79
N ARG A 419 3.56 -18.33 -10.75
CA ARG A 419 2.12 -17.99 -10.70
C ARG A 419 1.25 -19.21 -11.06
N ALA A 420 1.79 -20.41 -10.90
CA ALA A 420 1.07 -21.64 -11.21
C ALA A 420 -0.21 -21.75 -10.38
N LYS A 421 -1.25 -22.29 -11.00
CA LYS A 421 -2.49 -22.68 -10.32
C LYS A 421 -2.49 -24.18 -10.17
N ILE A 422 -2.55 -24.64 -8.92
CA ILE A 422 -2.39 -26.05 -8.57
C ILE A 422 -3.65 -26.52 -7.87
N ASP A 423 -4.39 -27.42 -8.50
CA ASP A 423 -5.56 -28.08 -7.94
C ASP A 423 -5.18 -29.51 -7.53
N VAL A 424 -5.15 -29.75 -6.22
CA VAL A 424 -4.88 -31.07 -5.63
C VAL A 424 -6.23 -31.68 -5.24
N PHE A 425 -6.65 -32.71 -5.96
CA PHE A 425 -7.88 -33.44 -5.68
C PHE A 425 -7.63 -34.54 -4.64
N GLU A 426 -8.69 -35.24 -4.23
CA GLU A 426 -8.60 -36.39 -3.34
C GLU A 426 -7.59 -37.42 -3.87
N ASN A 427 -6.75 -37.95 -2.97
CA ASN A 427 -5.65 -38.88 -3.28
C ASN A 427 -4.54 -38.31 -4.19
N GLY A 428 -4.53 -37.02 -4.50
CA GLY A 428 -3.39 -36.33 -5.12
C GLY A 428 -2.37 -35.88 -4.07
N ALA A 429 -1.09 -35.81 -4.46
CA ALA A 429 -0.02 -35.34 -3.58
C ALA A 429 0.87 -34.28 -4.23
N VAL A 430 1.13 -33.18 -3.52
CA VAL A 430 2.09 -32.14 -3.94
C VAL A 430 3.16 -31.95 -2.88
N GLN A 431 4.41 -31.91 -3.31
CA GLN A 431 5.55 -31.67 -2.43
C GLN A 431 6.42 -30.52 -2.96
N ALA A 432 6.59 -29.47 -2.14
CA ALA A 432 7.58 -28.42 -2.35
C ALA A 432 8.72 -28.60 -1.35
N SER A 433 9.96 -28.68 -1.83
CA SER A 433 11.14 -28.98 -1.00
C SER A 433 12.44 -28.35 -1.49
N ALA A 434 13.49 -28.46 -0.68
CA ALA A 434 14.88 -28.13 -1.05
C ALA A 434 15.07 -26.71 -1.61
N GLY A 435 14.47 -25.71 -0.95
CA GLY A 435 14.55 -24.30 -1.34
C GLY A 435 13.56 -23.90 -2.43
N ALA A 436 12.50 -24.69 -2.66
CA ALA A 436 11.44 -24.32 -3.59
C ALA A 436 10.83 -22.96 -3.21
N ARG A 437 10.47 -22.18 -4.24
CA ARG A 437 9.83 -20.87 -4.09
C ARG A 437 8.40 -20.98 -4.58
N MET A 438 7.44 -20.80 -3.70
CA MET A 438 6.01 -20.84 -4.07
C MET A 438 5.63 -19.61 -4.92
N GLY A 439 6.24 -18.46 -4.66
CA GLY A 439 5.92 -17.21 -5.35
C GLY A 439 4.44 -16.85 -5.20
N GLN A 440 3.86 -16.26 -6.24
CA GLN A 440 2.44 -15.89 -6.31
C GLN A 440 1.56 -17.07 -6.78
N SER A 441 1.95 -18.31 -6.51
CA SER A 441 1.16 -19.49 -6.85
C SER A 441 -0.17 -19.51 -6.10
N ARG A 442 -1.20 -20.06 -6.74
CA ARG A 442 -2.47 -20.37 -6.07
C ARG A 442 -2.64 -21.87 -5.96
N LEU A 443 -2.76 -22.39 -4.74
CA LEU A 443 -2.87 -23.81 -4.46
C LEU A 443 -4.20 -24.11 -3.76
N VAL A 444 -4.98 -25.02 -4.32
CA VAL A 444 -6.23 -25.52 -3.72
C VAL A 444 -6.04 -26.99 -3.35
N ASN A 445 -6.15 -27.32 -2.07
CA ASN A 445 -5.87 -28.66 -1.56
C ASN A 445 -7.11 -29.40 -1.07
N ARG A 446 -7.39 -30.57 -1.67
CA ARG A 446 -8.32 -31.61 -1.18
C ARG A 446 -7.61 -32.96 -0.94
N GLY A 447 -6.29 -33.01 -1.16
CA GLY A 447 -5.44 -34.19 -1.01
C GLY A 447 -4.33 -33.94 0.02
N GLN A 448 -3.08 -34.22 -0.35
CA GLN A 448 -1.92 -34.04 0.52
C GLN A 448 -0.95 -33.00 -0.04
N VAL A 449 -0.59 -32.01 0.77
CA VAL A 449 0.40 -30.99 0.40
C VAL A 449 1.46 -30.90 1.48
N VAL A 450 2.73 -31.03 1.07
CA VAL A 450 3.89 -30.90 1.94
C VAL A 450 4.80 -29.79 1.42
N ILE A 451 4.96 -28.72 2.19
CA ILE A 451 5.90 -27.63 1.94
C ILE A 451 6.98 -27.71 3.01
N ARG A 452 8.21 -28.06 2.62
CA ARG A 452 9.31 -28.26 3.55
C ARG A 452 10.57 -27.56 3.09
N ASP A 453 11.35 -26.99 4.00
CA ASP A 453 12.65 -26.36 3.66
C ASP A 453 12.52 -25.37 2.47
N SER A 454 11.50 -24.52 2.47
CA SER A 454 11.06 -23.75 1.29
C SER A 454 10.75 -22.27 1.61
N PHE A 455 10.38 -21.50 0.58
CA PHE A 455 9.92 -20.12 0.68
C PHE A 455 8.48 -20.01 0.16
N ALA A 456 7.53 -19.71 1.05
CA ALA A 456 6.12 -19.54 0.70
C ALA A 456 5.74 -18.08 0.37
N ASP A 457 6.72 -17.24 0.00
CA ASP A 457 6.52 -15.79 -0.12
C ASP A 457 5.50 -15.43 -1.21
N GLY A 458 4.39 -14.82 -0.79
CA GLY A 458 3.29 -14.38 -1.66
C GLY A 458 2.30 -15.47 -2.11
N ALA A 459 2.40 -16.69 -1.56
CA ALA A 459 1.54 -17.81 -1.97
C ALA A 459 0.12 -17.70 -1.39
N ASP A 460 -0.87 -18.09 -2.19
CA ASP A 460 -2.28 -18.19 -1.81
C ASP A 460 -2.68 -19.67 -1.71
N ILE A 461 -2.97 -20.15 -0.50
CA ILE A 461 -3.23 -21.56 -0.22
C ILE A 461 -4.62 -21.73 0.40
N GLU A 462 -5.47 -22.53 -0.25
CA GLU A 462 -6.78 -22.94 0.25
C GLU A 462 -6.76 -24.43 0.61
N ASN A 463 -6.71 -24.75 1.90
CA ASN A 463 -6.77 -26.13 2.38
C ASN A 463 -8.21 -26.52 2.75
N LEU A 464 -8.86 -27.29 1.89
CA LEU A 464 -10.27 -27.66 2.05
C LEU A 464 -10.45 -28.84 3.03
N THR A 465 -11.69 -29.21 3.35
CA THR A 465 -12.04 -30.15 4.44
C THR A 465 -11.30 -31.49 4.43
N GLN A 466 -11.04 -32.07 3.25
CA GLN A 466 -10.29 -33.33 3.10
C GLN A 466 -8.78 -33.13 2.96
N GLY A 467 -8.34 -31.88 2.81
CA GLY A 467 -6.95 -31.50 2.60
C GLY A 467 -6.12 -31.63 3.88
N ALA A 468 -4.97 -32.29 3.74
CA ALA A 468 -3.90 -32.30 4.72
C ALA A 468 -2.75 -31.42 4.23
N LEU A 469 -2.45 -30.34 4.96
CA LEU A 469 -1.37 -29.41 4.67
C LEU A 469 -0.28 -29.49 5.75
N MET A 470 0.96 -29.74 5.35
CA MET A 470 2.12 -29.71 6.23
C MET A 470 3.13 -28.69 5.74
N ILE A 471 3.41 -27.68 6.57
CA ILE A 471 4.43 -26.67 6.35
C ILE A 471 5.51 -26.86 7.41
N SER A 472 6.76 -27.02 6.98
CA SER A 472 7.89 -27.20 7.90
C SER A 472 9.15 -26.49 7.43
N LYS A 473 9.95 -25.92 8.35
CA LYS A 473 11.23 -25.26 8.02
C LYS A 473 11.12 -24.23 6.87
N THR A 474 10.03 -23.46 6.85
CA THR A 474 9.65 -22.61 5.72
C THR A 474 9.53 -21.15 6.15
N ARG A 475 9.89 -20.21 5.27
CA ARG A 475 9.61 -18.77 5.46
C ARG A 475 8.26 -18.44 4.85
N LEU A 476 7.36 -17.84 5.63
CA LEU A 476 5.94 -17.64 5.28
C LEU A 476 5.62 -16.19 4.90
N ASP A 477 6.63 -15.34 4.69
CA ASP A 477 6.46 -13.92 4.40
C ASP A 477 5.31 -13.65 3.39
N ASN A 478 4.30 -12.85 3.74
CA ASN A 478 3.18 -12.51 2.83
C ASN A 478 2.36 -13.69 2.27
N MET A 479 2.46 -14.90 2.84
CA MET A 479 1.59 -16.03 2.51
C MET A 479 0.16 -15.75 3.02
N ASP A 480 -0.85 -16.07 2.22
CA ASP A 480 -2.25 -16.11 2.64
C ASP A 480 -2.71 -17.59 2.67
N LEU A 481 -3.14 -18.07 3.84
CA LEU A 481 -3.62 -19.44 4.05
C LEU A 481 -5.06 -19.42 4.59
N THR A 482 -5.98 -20.03 3.85
CA THR A 482 -7.33 -20.37 4.34
C THR A 482 -7.39 -21.86 4.66
N ASN A 483 -7.53 -22.22 5.93
CA ASN A 483 -7.60 -23.60 6.40
C ASN A 483 -9.02 -23.99 6.83
N VAL A 484 -9.59 -24.96 6.13
CA VAL A 484 -10.88 -25.65 6.40
C VAL A 484 -10.68 -27.10 6.84
N GLY A 485 -9.57 -27.73 6.42
CA GLY A 485 -9.19 -29.10 6.81
C GLY A 485 -8.20 -29.15 7.96
N ALA A 486 -7.15 -29.96 7.81
CA ALA A 486 -6.07 -30.10 8.79
C ALA A 486 -4.76 -29.47 8.26
N ALA A 487 -4.21 -28.51 8.98
CA ALA A 487 -2.95 -27.87 8.68
C ALA A 487 -1.96 -27.95 9.85
N SER A 488 -0.67 -28.09 9.53
CA SER A 488 0.42 -27.99 10.50
C SER A 488 1.52 -27.06 10.00
N ILE A 489 2.04 -26.20 10.87
CA ILE A 489 3.16 -25.29 10.62
C ILE A 489 4.22 -25.57 11.69
N SER A 490 5.43 -25.96 11.28
CA SER A 490 6.50 -26.32 12.21
C SER A 490 7.86 -25.73 11.85
N ALA A 491 8.69 -25.40 12.84
CA ALA A 491 10.05 -24.88 12.61
C ALA A 491 10.14 -23.73 11.60
N SER A 492 9.09 -22.90 11.51
CA SER A 492 8.89 -21.93 10.42
C SER A 492 8.90 -20.49 10.93
N ARG A 493 9.10 -19.53 10.02
CA ARG A 493 9.07 -18.09 10.34
C ARG A 493 7.88 -17.42 9.66
N GLY A 494 7.04 -16.79 10.46
CA GLY A 494 5.75 -16.25 10.05
C GLY A 494 5.83 -15.07 9.09
N GLY A 495 6.65 -14.05 9.40
CA GLY A 495 6.63 -12.80 8.64
C GLY A 495 5.22 -12.19 8.56
N ASN A 496 4.91 -11.45 7.50
CA ASN A 496 3.57 -10.85 7.34
C ASN A 496 2.47 -11.83 6.88
N ALA A 497 2.60 -13.14 7.14
CA ALA A 497 1.62 -14.14 6.73
C ALA A 497 0.23 -13.87 7.34
N ARG A 498 -0.82 -14.25 6.62
CA ARG A 498 -2.20 -14.32 7.13
C ARG A 498 -2.66 -15.78 7.11
N VAL A 499 -3.18 -16.22 8.24
CA VAL A 499 -3.75 -17.56 8.40
C VAL A 499 -5.17 -17.41 8.91
N ASP A 500 -6.15 -17.88 8.16
CA ASP A 500 -7.55 -17.99 8.57
C ASP A 500 -7.90 -19.47 8.81
N ASN A 501 -8.02 -19.86 10.07
CA ASN A 501 -8.44 -21.20 10.49
C ASN A 501 -9.94 -21.19 10.76
N VAL A 502 -10.73 -21.66 9.79
CA VAL A 502 -12.19 -21.53 9.86
C VAL A 502 -12.83 -22.54 10.83
N ARG A 503 -14.16 -22.45 11.01
CA ARG A 503 -14.91 -23.33 11.91
C ARG A 503 -14.68 -24.81 11.55
N ASP A 504 -14.54 -25.66 12.58
CA ASP A 504 -14.25 -27.11 12.48
C ASP A 504 -12.86 -27.46 11.92
N ALA A 505 -12.06 -26.50 11.47
CA ALA A 505 -10.71 -26.72 10.98
C ALA A 505 -9.72 -26.93 12.14
N ARG A 506 -8.65 -27.68 11.87
CA ARG A 506 -7.56 -27.95 12.83
C ARG A 506 -6.25 -27.35 12.34
N LEU A 507 -5.62 -26.54 13.18
CA LEU A 507 -4.31 -25.94 12.95
C LEU A 507 -3.36 -26.29 14.09
N VAL A 508 -2.17 -26.82 13.76
CA VAL A 508 -1.11 -27.06 14.75
C VAL A 508 0.11 -26.22 14.38
N ILE A 509 0.60 -25.42 15.32
CA ILE A 509 1.81 -24.62 15.18
C ILE A 509 2.84 -25.10 16.20
N GLY A 510 4.04 -25.49 15.75
CA GLY A 510 5.11 -26.01 16.62
C GLY A 510 6.46 -25.37 16.31
N ASP A 511 7.27 -25.12 17.34
CA ASP A 511 8.66 -24.66 17.20
C ASP A 511 8.86 -23.48 16.21
N SER A 512 7.89 -22.57 16.11
CA SER A 512 7.86 -21.54 15.04
C SER A 512 7.93 -20.11 15.58
N GLU A 513 8.57 -19.22 14.84
CA GLU A 513 8.63 -17.78 15.15
C GLU A 513 7.51 -17.05 14.40
N LEU A 514 6.44 -16.63 15.08
CA LEU A 514 5.25 -16.03 14.45
C LEU A 514 5.38 -14.50 14.28
N GLU A 515 6.58 -14.00 13.99
CA GLU A 515 6.87 -12.58 13.82
C GLU A 515 5.91 -11.90 12.83
N ARG A 516 5.11 -10.92 13.25
CA ARG A 516 4.15 -10.16 12.42
C ARG A 516 3.01 -10.97 11.78
N LEU A 517 2.89 -12.25 12.12
CA LEU A 517 1.85 -13.13 11.57
C LEU A 517 0.48 -12.70 12.07
N ARG A 518 -0.54 -12.80 11.21
CA ARG A 518 -1.94 -12.59 11.56
C ARG A 518 -2.67 -13.92 11.53
N LEU A 519 -3.23 -14.32 12.66
CA LEU A 519 -4.04 -15.53 12.80
C LEU A 519 -5.48 -15.14 13.13
N ARG A 520 -6.43 -15.55 12.31
CA ARG A 520 -7.85 -15.58 12.65
C ARG A 520 -8.26 -17.02 12.90
N ASN A 521 -8.86 -17.31 14.05
CA ASN A 521 -9.17 -18.68 14.45
C ASN A 521 -10.64 -18.82 14.90
N ALA A 522 -11.44 -19.48 14.06
CA ALA A 522 -12.80 -19.93 14.36
C ALA A 522 -12.88 -21.45 14.64
N GLY A 523 -11.79 -22.20 14.37
CA GLY A 523 -11.69 -23.65 14.61
C GLY A 523 -10.88 -24.01 15.87
N THR A 524 -10.13 -25.09 15.78
CA THR A 524 -9.18 -25.52 16.82
C THR A 524 -7.74 -25.21 16.38
N ALA A 525 -7.01 -24.48 17.20
CA ALA A 525 -5.60 -24.18 17.00
C ALA A 525 -4.78 -24.60 18.22
N SER A 526 -3.58 -25.13 18.01
CA SER A 526 -2.62 -25.35 19.10
C SER A 526 -1.24 -24.77 18.78
N MET A 527 -0.57 -24.25 19.81
CA MET A 527 0.82 -23.78 19.77
C MET A 527 1.67 -24.60 20.74
N THR A 528 2.78 -25.14 20.25
CA THR A 528 3.59 -26.12 20.99
C THR A 528 5.10 -25.88 20.83
N GLY A 529 5.89 -26.51 21.70
CA GLY A 529 7.35 -26.49 21.62
C GLY A 529 7.92 -25.09 21.87
N THR A 530 8.92 -24.67 21.09
CA THR A 530 9.60 -23.37 21.25
C THR A 530 8.92 -22.21 20.49
N THR A 531 7.61 -22.30 20.23
CA THR A 531 6.88 -21.30 19.44
C THR A 531 6.86 -19.93 20.12
N THR A 532 7.10 -18.85 19.37
CA THR A 532 7.02 -17.45 19.84
C THR A 532 5.98 -16.66 19.07
N ALA A 533 5.25 -15.75 19.74
CA ALA A 533 4.16 -14.98 19.14
C ALA A 533 4.14 -13.49 19.55
N HIS A 534 5.27 -12.95 20.03
CA HIS A 534 5.31 -11.63 20.67
C HIS A 534 4.90 -10.47 19.73
N ASP A 535 5.09 -10.65 18.41
CA ASP A 535 4.70 -9.69 17.38
C ASP A 535 3.51 -10.19 16.53
N ALA A 536 2.87 -11.29 16.93
CA ALA A 536 1.72 -11.83 16.22
C ALA A 536 0.43 -11.10 16.62
N SER A 537 -0.51 -11.04 15.68
CA SER A 537 -1.89 -10.59 15.93
C SER A 537 -2.83 -11.76 15.83
N ILE A 538 -3.54 -12.07 16.90
CA ILE A 538 -4.46 -13.22 16.99
C ILE A 538 -5.88 -12.72 17.24
N GLU A 539 -6.80 -13.07 16.34
CA GLU A 539 -8.24 -12.88 16.46
C GLU A 539 -8.90 -14.24 16.71
N LEU A 540 -9.56 -14.40 17.86
CA LEU A 540 -10.42 -15.55 18.11
C LEU A 540 -11.85 -15.22 17.64
N ALA A 541 -12.40 -16.07 16.78
CA ALA A 541 -13.73 -15.92 16.18
C ALA A 541 -14.65 -17.09 16.58
N GLY A 542 -14.74 -17.35 17.89
CA GLY A 542 -15.47 -18.45 18.53
C GLY A 542 -14.69 -19.76 18.66
N GLY A 543 -13.47 -19.83 18.13
CA GLY A 543 -12.61 -21.01 18.17
C GLY A 543 -11.89 -21.22 19.50
N SER A 544 -11.09 -22.29 19.58
CA SER A 544 -10.21 -22.57 20.71
C SER A 544 -8.73 -22.52 20.32
N LEU A 545 -7.90 -21.95 21.20
CA LEU A 545 -6.45 -21.89 21.10
C LEU A 545 -5.81 -22.56 22.32
N ASP A 546 -5.13 -23.67 22.10
CA ASP A 546 -4.40 -24.41 23.13
C ASP A 546 -2.90 -24.07 23.09
N ILE A 547 -2.37 -23.51 24.18
CA ILE A 547 -0.95 -23.15 24.36
C ILE A 547 -0.29 -23.94 25.50
N SER A 548 -0.97 -24.99 26.00
CA SER A 548 -0.47 -25.82 27.10
C SER A 548 0.78 -26.62 26.74
N GLY A 549 1.06 -26.81 25.46
CA GLY A 549 2.23 -27.51 24.95
C GLY A 549 3.47 -26.64 24.72
N ILE A 550 3.49 -25.38 25.15
CA ILE A 550 4.66 -24.50 25.03
C ILE A 550 5.76 -24.96 25.98
N ALA A 551 6.98 -25.11 25.45
CA ALA A 551 8.14 -25.52 26.22
C ALA A 551 8.75 -24.33 27.01
N PRO A 552 9.37 -24.58 28.17
CA PRO A 552 10.13 -23.56 28.90
C PRO A 552 11.29 -23.00 28.05
N ALA A 553 11.33 -21.69 27.87
CA ALA A 553 12.42 -21.03 27.14
C ALA A 553 13.71 -20.98 27.99
N THR A 554 14.85 -21.34 27.40
CA THR A 554 16.18 -21.10 27.99
C THR A 554 16.62 -19.64 27.77
N GLN A 555 16.01 -18.70 28.52
CA GLN A 555 16.30 -17.24 28.66
C GLN A 555 15.93 -16.34 27.45
N ALA A 556 15.51 -15.07 27.58
CA ALA A 556 15.66 -14.06 28.61
C ALA A 556 14.37 -13.24 28.84
N GLY A 557 13.90 -13.13 30.09
CA GLY A 557 12.69 -12.37 30.43
C GLY A 557 12.21 -12.47 31.88
N GLY A 558 13.04 -12.93 32.82
CA GLY A 558 12.71 -12.95 34.26
C GLY A 558 11.71 -14.01 34.73
N HIS A 559 11.06 -14.77 33.83
CA HIS A 559 10.19 -15.88 34.19
C HIS A 559 10.90 -17.23 34.05
N THR A 560 10.99 -18.00 35.14
CA THR A 560 11.49 -19.38 35.15
C THR A 560 10.33 -20.34 34.85
N GLY A 561 10.03 -20.63 33.59
CA GLY A 561 8.93 -21.52 33.18
C GLY A 561 8.51 -21.37 31.71
N ALA A 562 7.50 -22.11 31.28
CA ALA A 562 6.85 -21.93 29.97
C ALA A 562 6.07 -20.61 29.95
N ALA A 563 6.36 -19.75 28.97
CA ALA A 563 5.68 -18.47 28.79
C ALA A 563 5.52 -18.16 27.30
N LEU A 564 4.36 -17.64 26.92
CA LEU A 564 4.08 -17.21 25.55
C LEU A 564 3.57 -15.76 25.57
N GLY A 565 4.34 -14.87 24.94
CA GLY A 565 3.88 -13.53 24.63
C GLY A 565 3.10 -13.49 23.33
N ILE A 566 1.92 -12.88 23.35
CA ILE A 566 1.10 -12.57 22.18
C ILE A 566 1.09 -11.04 21.99
N GLY A 567 1.36 -10.60 20.76
CA GLY A 567 1.41 -9.18 20.40
C GLY A 567 0.09 -8.47 20.63
N THR A 568 -0.96 -8.91 19.94
CA THR A 568 -2.35 -8.47 20.15
C THR A 568 -3.31 -9.65 20.18
N LEU A 569 -4.29 -9.61 21.08
CA LEU A 569 -5.35 -10.62 21.19
C LEU A 569 -6.73 -9.95 21.14
N THR A 570 -7.59 -10.36 20.20
CA THR A 570 -8.96 -9.83 20.08
C THR A 570 -10.01 -10.93 19.84
N GLY A 571 -11.27 -10.56 20.02
CA GLY A 571 -12.42 -11.40 19.66
C GLY A 571 -12.93 -12.29 20.80
N GLU A 572 -13.57 -13.40 20.48
CA GLU A 572 -14.23 -14.32 21.41
C GLU A 572 -13.79 -15.77 21.15
N GLY A 573 -13.68 -16.59 22.19
CA GLY A 573 -13.21 -17.99 22.09
C GLY A 573 -12.56 -18.49 23.36
N ASP A 574 -12.03 -19.71 23.34
CA ASP A 574 -11.41 -20.34 24.51
C ASP A 574 -9.89 -20.42 24.37
N ILE A 575 -9.15 -19.93 25.37
CA ILE A 575 -7.70 -20.13 25.47
C ILE A 575 -7.40 -21.13 26.58
N VAL A 576 -6.69 -22.21 26.23
CA VAL A 576 -6.25 -23.24 27.17
C VAL A 576 -4.75 -23.07 27.42
N THR A 577 -4.38 -22.78 28.67
CA THR A 577 -3.01 -22.37 29.03
C THR A 577 -2.18 -23.47 29.68
N GLY A 578 -2.78 -24.47 30.32
CA GLY A 578 -2.05 -25.44 31.12
C GLY A 578 -1.22 -24.74 32.22
N GLU A 579 0.08 -25.00 32.24
CA GLU A 579 1.05 -24.30 33.12
C GLU A 579 1.73 -23.10 32.43
N THR A 580 1.43 -22.82 31.15
CA THR A 580 2.05 -21.74 30.38
C THR A 580 1.56 -20.38 30.86
N VAL A 581 2.49 -19.48 31.16
CA VAL A 581 2.16 -18.08 31.45
C VAL A 581 1.83 -17.35 30.15
N LEU A 582 0.62 -16.80 30.06
CA LEU A 582 0.15 -16.04 28.91
C LEU A 582 0.45 -14.55 29.09
N MET A 583 1.34 -13.99 28.27
CA MET A 583 1.64 -12.55 28.27
C MET A 583 0.92 -11.85 27.12
N LEU A 584 0.15 -10.81 27.39
CA LEU A 584 -0.71 -10.13 26.41
C LEU A 584 -0.34 -8.66 26.23
N GLY A 585 -0.45 -8.14 25.01
CA GLY A 585 -0.31 -6.72 24.70
C GLY A 585 1.12 -6.27 24.39
N ALA A 586 2.00 -7.19 23.98
CA ALA A 586 3.41 -6.88 23.71
C ALA A 586 3.61 -5.83 22.59
N LEU A 587 2.63 -5.66 21.68
CA LEU A 587 2.65 -4.63 20.65
C LEU A 587 2.20 -3.24 21.15
N GLY A 588 1.74 -3.12 22.40
CA GLY A 588 1.32 -1.86 23.00
C GLY A 588 0.06 -1.23 22.38
N ARG A 589 -0.79 -2.04 21.74
CA ARG A 589 -2.06 -1.61 21.13
C ARG A 589 -3.25 -1.86 22.07
N ASP A 590 -4.38 -1.25 21.75
CA ASP A 590 -5.62 -1.49 22.45
C ASP A 590 -6.28 -2.78 21.91
N ASP A 591 -6.48 -3.72 22.82
CA ASP A 591 -6.99 -5.07 22.61
C ASP A 591 -8.36 -5.23 23.29
N ALA A 592 -9.23 -6.06 22.74
CA ALA A 592 -10.54 -6.38 23.30
C ALA A 592 -10.84 -7.87 23.16
N PHE A 593 -10.90 -8.56 24.29
CA PHE A 593 -11.13 -10.00 24.35
C PHE A 593 -12.36 -10.34 25.19
N GLY A 594 -13.35 -10.95 24.55
CA GLY A 594 -14.62 -11.39 25.14
C GLY A 594 -14.72 -12.89 25.42
N GLY A 595 -13.65 -13.65 25.17
CA GLY A 595 -13.62 -15.10 25.37
C GLY A 595 -13.30 -15.55 26.80
N ARG A 596 -12.88 -16.80 26.99
CA ARG A 596 -12.50 -17.40 28.29
C ARG A 596 -11.03 -17.83 28.29
N ILE A 597 -10.31 -17.55 29.38
CA ILE A 597 -8.94 -18.05 29.61
C ILE A 597 -8.96 -19.07 30.76
N MET A 598 -8.48 -20.29 30.49
CA MET A 598 -8.58 -21.42 31.42
C MET A 598 -7.29 -22.25 31.41
N ALA A 599 -7.00 -22.97 32.51
CA ALA A 599 -5.88 -23.92 32.56
C ALA A 599 -6.22 -25.27 31.90
N ARG A 600 -7.50 -25.65 31.91
CA ARG A 600 -8.01 -26.89 31.30
C ARG A 600 -9.38 -26.63 30.68
N GLN A 601 -9.68 -27.34 29.60
CA GLN A 601 -11.01 -27.35 28.99
C GLN A 601 -11.98 -28.26 29.77
N ASP A 602 -13.20 -27.79 30.02
CA ASP A 602 -14.27 -28.60 30.61
C ASP A 602 -14.83 -29.59 29.56
N GLY A 603 -14.76 -30.91 29.81
CA GLY A 603 -15.16 -31.96 28.85
C GLY A 603 -16.67 -32.29 28.83
N PRO A 604 -17.18 -32.94 27.75
CA PRO A 604 -16.94 -34.38 27.57
C PRO A 604 -16.24 -34.76 26.25
N ALA A 605 -15.62 -35.95 26.26
CA ALA A 605 -14.81 -36.54 25.20
C ALA A 605 -15.54 -36.77 23.88
N GLY A 606 -14.85 -36.51 22.77
CA GLY A 606 -15.26 -36.83 21.41
C GLY A 606 -14.03 -37.07 20.52
N ASP A 607 -13.52 -38.28 20.62
CA ASP A 607 -12.56 -38.98 19.74
C ASP A 607 -11.04 -38.71 19.89
N GLU A 608 -10.44 -39.37 20.90
CA GLU A 608 -9.00 -39.62 20.98
C GLU A 608 -8.50 -40.67 19.95
N THR A 609 -9.29 -41.08 18.95
CA THR A 609 -8.89 -42.10 17.97
C THR A 609 -8.95 -41.66 16.51
N ALA A 610 -8.17 -40.64 16.14
CA ALA A 610 -7.67 -40.50 14.77
C ALA A 610 -6.24 -39.95 14.76
N ARG A 611 -5.28 -40.82 15.04
CA ARG A 611 -3.87 -40.59 14.65
C ARG A 611 -3.87 -40.26 13.15
N LEU A 612 -3.20 -39.18 12.75
CA LEU A 612 -2.77 -38.99 11.35
C LEU A 612 -1.96 -40.23 10.97
N SER A 613 -2.61 -41.23 10.39
CA SER A 613 -1.96 -42.43 9.88
C SER A 613 -1.46 -42.10 8.49
N MET A 614 -0.27 -41.48 8.44
CA MET A 614 0.51 -41.31 7.21
C MET A 614 1.19 -42.65 6.85
N PRO A 615 1.14 -43.12 5.60
CA PRO A 615 2.13 -44.07 5.11
C PRO A 615 3.46 -43.31 4.94
N GLY A 616 4.48 -43.63 5.74
CA GLY A 616 5.83 -43.07 5.57
C GLY A 616 6.36 -42.18 6.71
N GLY A 617 6.38 -42.69 7.94
CA GLY A 617 7.56 -42.59 8.82
C GLY A 617 8.09 -41.23 9.30
N ILE A 618 7.35 -40.12 9.20
CA ILE A 618 7.70 -38.87 9.92
C ILE A 618 6.51 -38.47 10.79
N ALA A 619 6.43 -39.06 11.98
CA ALA A 619 5.53 -38.59 13.02
C ALA A 619 6.13 -37.31 13.65
N PRO A 620 5.37 -36.23 13.86
CA PRO A 620 5.75 -35.25 14.87
C PRO A 620 5.75 -36.00 16.21
N GLU A 621 6.88 -36.03 16.90
CA GLU A 621 6.99 -36.67 18.22
C GLU A 621 6.11 -35.90 19.22
N THR A 622 4.86 -36.36 19.40
CA THR A 622 4.05 -35.93 20.54
C THR A 622 4.52 -36.70 21.76
N GLY A 623 5.37 -36.06 22.56
CA GLY A 623 5.75 -36.56 23.88
C GLY A 623 4.50 -36.83 24.72
N THR A 624 4.29 -38.09 25.08
CA THR A 624 3.29 -38.48 26.06
C THR A 624 3.76 -38.03 27.44
N HIS A 625 3.30 -36.87 27.90
CA HIS A 625 3.49 -36.45 29.28
C HIS A 625 2.38 -37.06 30.16
N THR A 626 2.76 -38.04 30.97
CA THR A 626 2.00 -38.47 32.15
C THR A 626 1.92 -37.32 33.14
N LEU A 627 0.68 -36.95 33.51
CA LEU A 627 0.32 -35.90 34.45
C LEU A 627 0.99 -36.03 35.83
N PRO A 628 1.54 -34.95 36.38
CA PRO A 628 1.47 -34.66 37.81
C PRO A 628 0.38 -33.60 38.07
N ILE A 629 -0.38 -33.82 39.16
CA ILE A 629 -1.09 -32.83 40.02
C ILE A 629 -1.78 -31.62 39.37
N THR A 630 -3.10 -31.51 39.62
CA THR A 630 -4.02 -30.42 39.25
C THR A 630 -3.38 -29.01 39.18
N PRO A 631 -3.30 -28.38 37.99
CA PRO A 631 -2.76 -27.03 37.85
C PRO A 631 -3.66 -25.99 38.54
N PRO A 632 -3.09 -24.98 39.21
CA PRO A 632 -3.83 -23.93 39.91
C PRO A 632 -4.32 -22.84 38.95
N GLY A 633 -5.26 -23.14 38.04
CA GLY A 633 -5.87 -22.15 37.13
C GLY A 633 -4.90 -21.39 36.21
N ALA A 634 -5.41 -20.50 35.34
CA ALA A 634 -4.59 -19.83 34.32
C ALA A 634 -3.79 -18.66 34.91
N HIS A 635 -2.59 -18.44 34.39
CA HIS A 635 -1.70 -17.32 34.73
C HIS A 635 -1.57 -16.35 33.55
N VAL A 636 -2.01 -15.11 33.75
CA VAL A 636 -2.03 -14.07 32.70
C VAL A 636 -1.24 -12.85 33.15
N VAL A 637 -0.41 -12.32 32.25
CA VAL A 637 0.36 -11.10 32.45
C VAL A 637 0.03 -10.10 31.36
N LYS A 638 -0.45 -8.91 31.72
CA LYS A 638 -0.59 -7.79 30.80
C LYS A 638 0.72 -7.00 30.74
N VAL A 639 1.24 -6.85 29.53
CA VAL A 639 2.45 -6.08 29.20
C VAL A 639 2.16 -5.01 28.14
N GLY A 640 3.09 -4.07 27.96
CA GLY A 640 2.99 -2.99 26.96
C GLY A 640 1.99 -1.87 27.33
N ALA A 641 2.11 -0.72 26.67
CA ALA A 641 1.40 0.51 27.07
C ALA A 641 -0.11 0.55 26.73
N GLY A 642 -0.60 -0.33 25.85
CA GLY A 642 -2.00 -0.34 25.38
C GLY A 642 -3.01 -0.83 26.41
N ASN A 643 -4.30 -0.67 26.11
CA ASN A 643 -5.43 -1.13 26.94
C ASN A 643 -5.89 -2.54 26.55
N LEU A 644 -5.95 -3.47 27.50
CA LEU A 644 -6.59 -4.78 27.32
C LEU A 644 -7.99 -4.76 27.95
N THR A 645 -9.03 -4.77 27.12
CA THR A 645 -10.42 -4.85 27.57
C THR A 645 -10.85 -6.31 27.68
N LEU A 646 -11.20 -6.74 28.90
CA LEU A 646 -11.71 -8.08 29.18
C LEU A 646 -13.23 -8.00 29.36
N SER A 647 -13.99 -8.38 28.34
CA SER A 647 -15.46 -8.32 28.32
C SER A 647 -16.16 -9.67 28.51
N GLY A 648 -15.37 -10.75 28.64
CA GLY A 648 -15.85 -12.12 28.86
C GLY A 648 -15.72 -12.64 30.29
N ASP A 649 -16.21 -13.86 30.52
CA ASP A 649 -16.05 -14.59 31.77
C ASP A 649 -14.62 -15.11 31.93
N GLN A 650 -13.86 -14.54 32.86
CA GLN A 650 -12.47 -14.93 33.13
C GLN A 650 -12.29 -15.74 34.42
N ARG A 651 -13.33 -16.42 34.93
CA ARG A 651 -13.25 -17.20 36.18
C ARG A 651 -12.10 -18.23 36.20
N GLY A 652 -11.66 -18.70 35.04
CA GLY A 652 -10.53 -19.62 34.88
C GLY A 652 -9.15 -19.03 35.17
N ILE A 653 -9.02 -17.70 35.29
CA ILE A 653 -7.78 -17.03 35.67
C ILE A 653 -7.58 -17.09 37.18
N ALA A 654 -6.48 -17.71 37.60
CA ALA A 654 -6.06 -17.79 38.99
C ALA A 654 -5.05 -16.71 39.38
N ASN A 655 -4.26 -16.19 38.43
CA ASN A 655 -3.37 -15.06 38.67
C ASN A 655 -3.39 -14.11 37.46
N LEU A 656 -3.79 -12.86 37.69
CA LEU A 656 -3.71 -11.78 36.71
C LEU A 656 -2.70 -10.73 37.18
N ARG A 657 -1.62 -10.57 36.44
CA ARG A 657 -0.60 -9.55 36.71
C ARG A 657 -0.66 -8.45 35.65
N VAL A 658 -0.70 -7.19 36.06
CA VAL A 658 -0.66 -6.04 35.15
C VAL A 658 0.66 -5.32 35.38
N ASP A 659 1.64 -5.58 34.52
CA ASP A 659 2.96 -4.97 34.64
C ASP A 659 3.00 -3.56 34.05
N ASP A 660 2.31 -3.34 32.93
CA ASP A 660 2.26 -2.06 32.23
C ASP A 660 0.96 -1.87 31.43
N GLY A 661 0.65 -0.61 31.10
CA GLY A 661 -0.55 -0.22 30.36
C GLY A 661 -1.84 -0.28 31.18
N ARG A 662 -2.98 -0.48 30.49
CA ARG A 662 -4.32 -0.51 31.11
C ARG A 662 -4.98 -1.88 30.95
N VAL A 663 -5.69 -2.35 31.97
CA VAL A 663 -6.68 -3.42 31.85
C VAL A 663 -8.05 -2.83 32.16
N THR A 664 -9.00 -3.00 31.26
CA THR A 664 -10.40 -2.58 31.46
C THR A 664 -11.27 -3.81 31.71
N ALA A 665 -11.78 -3.94 32.92
CA ALA A 665 -12.68 -5.01 33.34
C ALA A 665 -14.11 -4.66 32.94
N ALA A 666 -14.60 -5.29 31.87
CA ALA A 666 -15.92 -5.05 31.28
C ALA A 666 -16.83 -6.27 31.40
N HIS A 667 -16.64 -7.11 32.42
CA HIS A 667 -17.49 -8.25 32.80
C HIS A 667 -17.44 -8.48 34.32
N ALA A 668 -18.52 -8.99 34.92
CA ALA A 668 -18.61 -9.23 36.37
C ALA A 668 -17.52 -10.14 36.95
N GLN A 669 -16.88 -10.94 36.09
CA GLN A 669 -15.79 -11.86 36.42
C GLN A 669 -14.55 -11.62 35.55
N ALA A 670 -14.37 -10.40 35.00
CA ALA A 670 -13.30 -10.09 34.06
C ALA A 670 -11.88 -10.22 34.66
N LEU A 671 -11.74 -10.11 35.98
CA LEU A 671 -10.45 -10.19 36.68
C LEU A 671 -10.08 -11.60 37.15
N GLY A 672 -10.97 -12.57 36.92
CA GLY A 672 -10.83 -13.94 37.43
C GLY A 672 -11.14 -14.08 38.92
N THR A 673 -10.98 -15.30 39.42
CA THR A 673 -11.36 -15.68 40.80
C THR A 673 -10.19 -15.81 41.77
N GLY A 674 -8.98 -15.49 41.29
CA GLY A 674 -7.75 -15.65 42.04
C GLY A 674 -7.11 -14.32 42.44
N ASN A 675 -5.80 -14.21 42.29
CA ASN A 675 -5.03 -13.04 42.71
C ASN A 675 -4.83 -12.07 41.55
N VAL A 676 -4.92 -10.77 41.83
CA VAL A 676 -4.64 -9.69 40.87
C VAL A 676 -3.50 -8.85 41.42
N SER A 677 -2.45 -8.62 40.63
CA SER A 677 -1.36 -7.72 41.02
C SER A 677 -1.22 -6.57 40.02
N VAL A 678 -1.29 -5.33 40.49
CA VAL A 678 -1.20 -4.11 39.66
C VAL A 678 0.18 -3.46 39.90
N GLY A 679 1.00 -3.38 38.85
CA GLY A 679 2.34 -2.79 38.91
C GLY A 679 2.33 -1.25 39.01
N PRO A 680 3.46 -0.62 39.38
CA PRO A 680 3.54 0.84 39.65
C PRO A 680 3.15 1.76 38.50
N HIS A 681 3.24 1.29 37.26
CA HIS A 681 2.91 2.04 36.04
C HIS A 681 1.61 1.55 35.38
N ALA A 682 0.97 0.54 35.97
CA ALA A 682 -0.24 -0.06 35.43
C ALA A 682 -1.51 0.61 35.95
N THR A 683 -2.55 0.56 35.12
CA THR A 683 -3.91 0.96 35.50
C THR A 683 -4.88 -0.20 35.35
N LEU A 684 -5.57 -0.57 36.42
CA LEU A 684 -6.76 -1.42 36.37
C LEU A 684 -8.01 -0.53 36.39
N ALA A 685 -8.91 -0.69 35.43
CA ALA A 685 -10.12 0.13 35.33
C ALA A 685 -11.38 -0.74 35.25
N LEU A 686 -12.48 -0.25 35.82
CA LEU A 686 -13.78 -0.92 35.76
C LEU A 686 -14.72 -0.23 34.78
N ALA A 687 -15.41 -1.03 33.96
CA ALA A 687 -16.51 -0.59 33.11
C ALA A 687 -17.88 -1.17 33.56
N GLN A 688 -17.87 -2.04 34.56
CA GLN A 688 -19.04 -2.55 35.27
C GLN A 688 -18.64 -3.05 36.67
N ASP A 689 -19.61 -3.48 37.47
CA ASP A 689 -19.33 -4.10 38.77
C ASP A 689 -18.58 -5.42 38.59
N VAL A 690 -17.54 -5.65 39.38
CA VAL A 690 -16.69 -6.85 39.34
C VAL A 690 -16.63 -7.48 40.72
N ALA A 691 -16.73 -8.81 40.78
CA ALA A 691 -16.71 -9.55 42.05
C ALA A 691 -15.94 -10.87 41.92
N GLY A 692 -15.67 -11.52 43.05
CA GLY A 692 -15.08 -12.86 43.11
C GLY A 692 -13.55 -12.89 43.11
N VAL A 693 -12.88 -11.74 43.24
CA VAL A 693 -11.41 -11.65 43.28
C VAL A 693 -10.91 -12.00 44.69
N ARG A 694 -10.00 -12.96 44.81
CA ARG A 694 -9.50 -13.44 46.12
C ARG A 694 -8.52 -12.48 46.77
N HIS A 695 -7.60 -11.91 46.01
CA HIS A 695 -6.60 -11.01 46.57
C HIS A 695 -6.16 -9.98 45.54
N ILE A 696 -6.05 -8.71 45.95
CA ILE A 696 -5.43 -7.66 45.14
C ILE A 696 -4.18 -7.13 45.82
N ASP A 697 -3.04 -7.22 45.14
CA ASP A 697 -1.80 -6.52 45.46
C ASP A 697 -1.69 -5.27 44.56
N ASN A 698 -1.87 -4.06 45.12
CA ASN A 698 -1.89 -2.83 44.32
C ASN A 698 -0.64 -1.97 44.57
N ALA A 699 0.18 -1.76 43.53
CA ALA A 699 1.26 -0.78 43.51
C ALA A 699 1.02 0.38 42.53
N GLY A 700 0.02 0.26 41.66
CA GLY A 700 -0.29 1.20 40.60
C GLY A 700 -1.61 1.93 40.85
N LYS A 701 -2.42 2.07 39.79
CA LYS A 701 -3.72 2.76 39.84
C LYS A 701 -4.88 1.80 39.63
N ILE A 702 -5.90 1.87 40.49
CA ILE A 702 -7.21 1.26 40.28
C ILE A 702 -8.25 2.36 40.04
N ASP A 703 -8.91 2.34 38.90
CA ASP A 703 -9.96 3.27 38.50
C ASP A 703 -11.32 2.56 38.60
N LEU A 704 -12.02 2.77 39.71
CA LEU A 704 -13.34 2.19 39.99
C LEU A 704 -14.45 2.84 39.15
N SER A 705 -14.22 4.03 38.60
CA SER A 705 -15.28 4.86 38.00
C SER A 705 -16.51 4.89 38.93
N ALA A 706 -17.71 4.55 38.46
CA ALA A 706 -18.93 4.49 39.28
C ALA A 706 -19.32 3.06 39.71
N HIS A 707 -18.39 2.10 39.64
CA HIS A 707 -18.66 0.68 39.79
C HIS A 707 -18.14 0.09 41.11
N ARG A 708 -18.69 -1.06 41.49
CA ARG A 708 -18.28 -1.82 42.67
C ARG A 708 -17.20 -2.86 42.31
N LEU A 709 -16.14 -2.92 43.11
CA LEU A 709 -15.14 -3.99 43.10
C LEU A 709 -15.21 -4.78 44.40
N SER A 710 -15.69 -6.02 44.38
CA SER A 710 -15.70 -6.90 45.55
C SER A 710 -14.48 -7.83 45.56
N VAL A 711 -13.72 -7.80 46.65
CA VAL A 711 -12.48 -8.55 46.86
C VAL A 711 -12.46 -9.24 48.22
N GLU A 712 -11.91 -10.44 48.34
CA GLU A 712 -11.74 -11.05 49.67
C GLU A 712 -10.67 -10.30 50.50
N ARG A 713 -9.54 -9.96 49.88
CA ARG A 713 -8.44 -9.22 50.52
C ARG A 713 -7.80 -8.17 49.61
N TYR A 714 -7.40 -7.04 50.20
CA TYR A 714 -6.65 -5.97 49.52
C TYR A 714 -5.34 -5.68 50.27
N ALA A 715 -4.24 -5.49 49.53
CA ALA A 715 -2.97 -5.05 50.09
C ALA A 715 -2.32 -3.97 49.22
N SER A 716 -1.90 -2.88 49.87
CA SER A 716 -1.07 -1.84 49.26
C SER A 716 0.38 -2.33 49.13
N ARG A 717 0.97 -2.22 47.94
CA ARG A 717 2.36 -2.57 47.65
C ARG A 717 3.15 -1.34 47.21
N GLY A 718 4.05 -0.87 48.06
CA GLY A 718 4.85 0.34 47.80
C GLY A 718 4.11 1.64 48.14
N ASP A 719 4.78 2.78 47.94
CA ASP A 719 4.39 4.05 48.56
C ASP A 719 3.48 4.94 47.68
N LYS A 720 2.99 4.42 46.55
CA LYS A 720 2.30 5.22 45.51
C LYS A 720 1.05 4.56 44.93
N ALA A 721 0.47 3.57 45.62
CA ALA A 721 -0.75 2.95 45.16
C ALA A 721 -1.90 3.99 45.15
N GLN A 722 -2.75 3.95 44.12
CA GLN A 722 -3.86 4.88 43.95
C GLN A 722 -5.15 4.13 43.67
N ILE A 723 -6.24 4.60 44.27
CA ILE A 723 -7.61 4.21 43.90
C ILE A 723 -8.36 5.49 43.53
N THR A 724 -8.97 5.54 42.34
CA THR A 724 -9.85 6.65 41.93
C THR A 724 -11.27 6.16 41.76
N ALA A 725 -12.24 6.86 42.35
CA ALA A 725 -13.66 6.61 42.17
C ALA A 725 -14.35 7.87 41.63
N LYS A 726 -15.37 7.72 40.80
CA LYS A 726 -16.25 8.81 40.35
C LYS A 726 -17.51 8.85 41.22
N ALA A 727 -17.90 10.03 41.66
CA ALA A 727 -19.14 10.31 42.35
C ALA A 727 -20.19 10.83 41.36
N VAL A 728 -21.20 10.02 41.04
CA VAL A 728 -22.24 10.33 40.07
C VAL A 728 -23.54 10.65 40.80
N ARG A 729 -24.28 11.65 40.31
CA ARG A 729 -25.60 11.97 40.87
C ARG A 729 -26.60 10.85 40.57
N ASP A 730 -27.27 10.35 41.60
CA ASP A 730 -28.34 9.35 41.52
C ASP A 730 -29.56 9.83 42.36
N GLY A 731 -30.47 10.56 41.72
CA GLY A 731 -31.61 11.19 42.40
C GLY A 731 -31.18 12.24 43.43
N GLU A 732 -31.63 12.09 44.69
CA GLU A 732 -31.21 12.90 45.85
C GLU A 732 -29.91 12.40 46.51
N HIS A 733 -29.31 11.33 45.98
CA HIS A 733 -28.11 10.70 46.54
C HIS A 733 -26.94 10.75 45.55
N ILE A 734 -25.72 10.51 46.05
CA ILE A 734 -24.50 10.47 45.25
C ILE A 734 -24.01 9.01 45.22
N ALA A 735 -24.22 8.35 44.08
CA ALA A 735 -23.64 7.05 43.78
C ALA A 735 -22.13 7.21 43.57
N ARG A 736 -21.34 6.20 43.90
CA ARG A 736 -19.88 6.25 43.76
C ARG A 736 -19.30 4.89 43.51
N GLY A 737 -18.17 4.85 42.82
CA GLY A 737 -17.36 3.63 42.77
C GLY A 737 -16.95 3.21 44.18
N THR A 738 -17.09 1.93 44.48
CA THR A 738 -16.76 1.36 45.80
C THR A 738 -15.85 0.16 45.65
N ILE A 739 -14.91 0.02 46.58
CA ILE A 739 -14.21 -1.24 46.80
C ILE A 739 -14.77 -1.87 48.07
N HIS A 740 -15.18 -3.14 47.97
CA HIS A 740 -15.77 -3.90 49.06
C HIS A 740 -14.84 -5.04 49.45
N VAL A 741 -14.43 -5.08 50.72
CA VAL A 741 -13.48 -6.08 51.24
C VAL A 741 -14.18 -7.07 52.18
N GLU A 742 -14.10 -8.36 51.87
CA GLU A 742 -14.81 -9.39 52.65
C GLU A 742 -14.04 -9.85 53.90
N LYS A 743 -12.70 -9.73 53.95
CA LYS A 743 -11.86 -10.16 55.09
C LYS A 743 -10.82 -9.12 55.56
N ASP A 744 -9.73 -8.94 54.81
CA ASP A 744 -8.59 -8.11 55.24
C ASP A 744 -8.26 -7.03 54.19
N GLY A 745 -8.19 -5.75 54.58
CA GLY A 745 -7.90 -4.64 53.68
C GLY A 745 -6.85 -3.68 54.20
N ASP A 746 -5.62 -3.75 53.68
CA ASP A 746 -4.52 -2.81 54.00
C ASP A 746 -4.42 -1.71 52.93
N PHE A 747 -5.00 -0.54 53.22
CA PHE A 747 -4.97 0.65 52.39
C PHE A 747 -3.94 1.69 52.85
N ARG A 748 -3.11 1.43 53.88
CA ARG A 748 -2.25 2.46 54.51
C ARG A 748 -1.36 3.22 53.52
N ASN A 749 -0.86 2.54 52.49
CA ASN A 749 -0.01 3.11 51.45
C ASN A 749 -0.76 3.35 50.12
N THR A 750 -2.09 3.42 50.17
CA THR A 750 -2.95 3.74 49.02
C THR A 750 -3.60 5.11 49.22
N THR A 751 -3.41 6.01 48.25
CA THR A 751 -4.18 7.25 48.17
C THR A 751 -5.51 6.98 47.46
N ILE A 752 -6.62 7.25 48.13
CA ILE A 752 -7.98 7.05 47.61
C ILE A 752 -8.56 8.41 47.23
N SER A 753 -8.81 8.63 45.94
CA SER A 753 -9.36 9.89 45.42
C SER A 753 -10.79 9.73 44.92
N LEU A 754 -11.73 10.48 45.49
CA LEU A 754 -13.08 10.61 44.94
C LEU A 754 -13.16 11.84 44.04
N ILE A 755 -13.61 11.63 42.81
CA ILE A 755 -13.74 12.66 41.79
C ILE A 755 -15.24 12.90 41.54
N PRO A 756 -15.76 14.10 41.82
CA PRO A 756 -17.14 14.44 41.48
C PRO A 756 -17.35 14.39 39.97
N ASP A 757 -18.44 13.76 39.55
CA ASP A 757 -18.90 13.81 38.17
C ASP A 757 -19.49 15.20 37.86
N ALA A 758 -19.59 15.51 36.57
CA ALA A 758 -20.16 16.73 36.00
C ALA A 758 -21.42 17.25 36.73
N GLY A 759 -22.34 16.35 37.08
CA GLY A 759 -23.62 16.69 37.73
C GLY A 759 -23.55 16.95 39.24
N VAL A 760 -22.40 16.81 39.90
CA VAL A 760 -22.24 16.95 41.36
C VAL A 760 -21.54 18.27 41.67
N ALA A 761 -22.27 19.26 42.21
CA ALA A 761 -21.68 20.54 42.57
C ALA A 761 -20.97 20.46 43.93
N LEU A 762 -19.98 21.33 44.15
CA LEU A 762 -19.23 21.39 45.41
C LEU A 762 -20.14 21.54 46.64
N LYS A 763 -21.22 22.34 46.53
CA LYS A 763 -22.24 22.51 47.57
C LYS A 763 -22.99 21.21 47.95
N ASP A 764 -23.08 20.25 47.02
CA ASP A 764 -23.80 19.00 47.23
C ASP A 764 -22.93 17.98 47.98
N LEU A 765 -21.63 18.25 48.10
CA LEU A 765 -20.65 17.44 48.83
C LEU A 765 -20.49 17.91 50.29
N VAL A 766 -20.92 19.14 50.61
CA VAL A 766 -20.84 19.69 51.96
C VAL A 766 -21.81 18.93 52.88
N ASP A 767 -21.32 18.53 54.05
CA ASP A 767 -21.98 17.75 55.10
C ASP A 767 -22.42 16.32 54.69
N GLN A 768 -21.97 15.82 53.53
CA GLN A 768 -22.21 14.44 53.09
C GLN A 768 -21.15 13.48 53.63
N LYS A 769 -21.60 12.32 54.13
CA LYS A 769 -20.73 11.19 54.49
C LYS A 769 -20.48 10.33 53.24
N LEU A 770 -19.27 10.40 52.71
CA LEU A 770 -18.88 9.65 51.51
C LEU A 770 -17.87 8.56 51.89
N GLN A 771 -18.12 7.34 51.44
CA GLN A 771 -17.30 6.16 51.76
C GLN A 771 -16.97 5.41 50.46
N VAL A 772 -15.68 5.25 50.14
CA VAL A 772 -15.18 4.52 48.95
C VAL A 772 -14.81 3.07 49.29
N VAL A 773 -14.33 2.82 50.51
CA VAL A 773 -14.00 1.48 51.01
C VAL A 773 -15.11 0.99 51.93
N THR A 774 -15.71 -0.15 51.58
CA THR A 774 -16.73 -0.83 52.40
C THR A 774 -16.22 -2.23 52.77
N HIS A 775 -16.76 -2.84 53.83
CA HIS A 775 -16.32 -4.16 54.27
C HIS A 775 -17.44 -4.95 54.98
N ASP A 776 -17.28 -6.27 55.07
CA ASP A 776 -18.19 -7.16 55.79
C ASP A 776 -18.04 -7.07 57.32
N ASP A 777 -19.05 -7.56 58.06
CA ASP A 777 -19.04 -7.64 59.52
C ASP A 777 -17.94 -8.60 60.00
N GLY A 778 -16.91 -8.06 60.67
CA GLY A 778 -15.75 -8.82 61.16
C GLY A 778 -14.49 -8.73 60.30
N ALA A 779 -14.53 -7.99 59.18
CA ALA A 779 -13.35 -7.68 58.38
C ALA A 779 -12.45 -6.63 59.04
N THR A 780 -11.12 -6.76 58.91
CA THR A 780 -10.15 -5.76 59.39
C THR A 780 -9.70 -4.85 58.24
N VAL A 781 -9.93 -3.55 58.36
CA VAL A 781 -9.55 -2.55 57.36
C VAL A 781 -8.64 -1.49 57.99
N GLU A 782 -7.44 -1.33 57.45
CA GLU A 782 -6.51 -0.24 57.80
C GLU A 782 -6.51 0.80 56.68
N MET A 783 -6.89 2.04 56.99
CA MET A 783 -7.08 3.09 55.98
C MET A 783 -5.79 3.87 55.67
N GLY A 784 -5.65 4.29 54.40
CA GLY A 784 -4.64 5.26 53.95
C GLY A 784 -5.23 6.65 53.76
N GLU A 785 -4.51 7.51 53.04
CA GLU A 785 -4.94 8.88 52.73
C GLU A 785 -6.16 8.87 51.81
N VAL A 786 -7.26 9.52 52.23
CA VAL A 786 -8.45 9.74 51.40
C VAL A 786 -8.52 11.21 51.02
N VAL A 787 -8.64 11.51 49.73
CA VAL A 787 -8.66 12.88 49.19
C VAL A 787 -9.91 13.07 48.33
N TYR A 788 -10.55 14.25 48.43
CA TYR A 788 -11.72 14.60 47.63
C TYR A 788 -11.38 15.77 46.71
N GLY A 789 -11.05 15.49 45.44
CA GLY A 789 -10.57 16.52 44.52
C GLY A 789 -9.33 17.25 45.05
N SER A 790 -9.43 18.56 45.26
CA SER A 790 -8.39 19.38 45.91
C SER A 790 -8.74 19.71 47.37
N ILE A 791 -9.81 19.15 47.93
CA ILE A 791 -10.28 19.43 49.29
C ILE A 791 -9.46 18.59 50.28
N ARG A 792 -8.85 19.27 51.26
CA ARG A 792 -8.23 18.62 52.41
C ARG A 792 -9.32 18.22 53.37
N THR A 793 -9.35 16.96 53.73
CA THR A 793 -10.34 16.41 54.64
C THR A 793 -9.69 16.08 55.97
N ASP A 794 -10.11 16.77 57.02
CA ASP A 794 -9.70 16.45 58.38
C ASP A 794 -10.43 15.17 58.80
N VAL A 795 -9.70 14.23 59.41
CA VAL A 795 -10.28 13.02 59.98
C VAL A 795 -10.88 13.40 61.33
N ASP A 796 -12.15 13.09 61.57
CA ASP A 796 -12.81 13.31 62.86
C ASP A 796 -12.05 12.52 63.96
N GLU A 797 -11.28 13.20 64.81
CA GLU A 797 -10.91 12.69 66.14
C GLU A 797 -12.03 13.05 67.12
N GLU A 798 -12.69 12.05 67.71
CA GLU A 798 -13.64 12.26 68.80
C GLU A 798 -12.95 12.98 69.96
N THR A 799 -13.53 14.12 70.33
CA THR A 799 -13.07 15.03 71.39
C THR A 799 -13.26 14.41 72.78
N PRO A 800 -12.26 14.42 73.68
CA PRO A 800 -12.50 14.36 75.11
C PRO A 800 -12.53 15.77 75.72
N ALA A 801 -13.43 15.94 76.68
CA ALA A 801 -13.81 17.20 77.31
C ALA A 801 -12.68 17.98 78.02
N ASP A 802 -12.93 19.29 78.07
CA ASP A 802 -12.34 20.41 78.82
C ASP A 802 -11.63 20.03 80.14
N PRO A 803 -10.56 20.77 80.52
CA PRO A 803 -10.75 21.66 81.67
C PRO A 803 -10.15 23.07 81.53
N GLU A 804 -10.84 23.95 82.26
CA GLU A 804 -10.67 25.38 82.52
C GLU A 804 -9.25 25.96 82.68
N MET A 805 -9.15 27.22 82.21
CA MET A 805 -8.44 28.42 82.72
C MET A 805 -6.91 28.40 82.92
N ASP A 806 -6.21 29.34 82.25
CA ASP A 806 -5.83 30.61 82.88
C ASP A 806 -5.35 31.67 81.86
N ASP A 807 -5.69 32.91 82.18
CA ASP A 807 -5.34 34.18 81.53
C ASP A 807 -3.96 34.64 82.02
N ASP A 808 -3.03 34.99 81.11
CA ASP A 808 -2.11 36.11 81.31
C ASP A 808 -1.20 36.41 80.09
N ASN A 809 -1.49 37.56 79.48
CA ASN A 809 -0.55 38.59 78.99
C ASN A 809 0.12 38.47 77.58
N PRO A 810 0.26 39.62 76.84
CA PRO A 810 0.51 39.69 75.40
C PRO A 810 1.97 39.98 75.03
N GLY A 811 2.38 39.58 73.82
CA GLY A 811 3.69 39.91 73.25
C GLY A 811 3.72 39.79 71.72
N GLU A 812 4.16 40.88 71.09
CA GLU A 812 4.26 41.12 69.63
C GLU A 812 5.10 40.12 68.82
N PRO A 813 4.90 40.06 67.48
CA PRO A 813 5.50 39.07 66.60
C PRO A 813 6.91 39.46 66.16
N ASN A 814 7.83 38.49 66.10
CA ASN A 814 9.09 38.64 65.37
C ASN A 814 9.20 37.57 64.27
N PRO A 815 9.51 37.95 63.01
CA PRO A 815 9.53 37.05 61.86
C PRO A 815 10.91 36.38 61.73
N GLY A 816 10.92 35.06 61.63
CA GLY A 816 12.12 34.32 61.26
C GLY A 816 12.33 33.03 62.03
N ASP A 817 11.51 32.02 61.77
CA ASP A 817 11.98 30.64 61.79
C ASP A 817 11.17 29.81 60.79
N ASN A 818 11.70 29.63 59.59
CA ASN A 818 11.12 28.76 58.58
C ASN A 818 11.70 27.34 58.75
N ARG A 819 11.53 26.80 59.96
CA ARG A 819 11.75 25.38 60.29
C ARG A 819 10.40 24.77 60.58
N LEU A 820 9.75 24.29 59.51
CA LEU A 820 8.67 23.31 59.68
C LEU A 820 9.32 22.00 60.15
N GLY A 821 8.97 21.66 61.38
CA GLY A 821 9.46 20.51 62.10
C GLY A 821 9.08 19.19 61.46
N ASN A 822 9.89 18.19 61.76
CA ASN A 822 9.55 16.80 61.64
C ASN A 822 8.37 16.49 62.57
N ASP A 823 7.16 16.44 62.02
CA ASP A 823 6.05 15.77 62.68
C ASP A 823 6.11 14.26 62.39
N LYS A 824 5.89 13.50 63.47
CA LYS A 824 5.90 12.05 63.53
C LYS A 824 4.78 11.46 62.63
N PRO A 825 4.88 10.17 62.23
CA PRO A 825 3.87 9.52 61.43
C PRO A 825 2.54 9.45 62.21
N TYR A 826 1.46 9.86 61.55
CA TYR A 826 0.08 9.62 61.98
C TYR A 826 -0.13 8.13 62.28
N GLY A 827 -0.74 7.83 63.43
CA GLY A 827 -1.22 6.48 63.74
C GLY A 827 -2.44 6.11 62.88
N PRO A 828 -2.74 4.81 62.69
CA PRO A 828 -3.89 4.37 61.89
C PRO A 828 -5.20 4.82 62.55
N ALA A 829 -6.08 5.45 61.77
CA ALA A 829 -7.42 5.82 62.19
C ALA A 829 -8.30 4.56 62.27
N GLU A 830 -8.94 4.31 63.41
CA GLU A 830 -9.87 3.18 63.62
C GLU A 830 -11.31 3.42 63.08
N GLY A 831 -11.55 4.49 62.32
CA GLY A 831 -12.86 4.78 61.72
C GLY A 831 -12.96 4.27 60.28
N GLY A 832 -14.04 3.58 59.91
CA GLY A 832 -14.27 2.88 58.63
C GLY A 832 -14.31 3.74 57.36
N GLY A 833 -13.28 4.54 57.08
CA GLY A 833 -13.06 5.21 55.80
C GLY A 833 -14.13 6.22 55.38
N THR A 834 -14.92 6.73 56.33
CA THR A 834 -15.91 7.77 56.09
C THR A 834 -15.26 9.13 56.27
N VAL A 835 -15.38 9.98 55.24
CA VAL A 835 -14.86 11.35 55.27
C VAL A 835 -16.01 12.33 55.05
N THR A 836 -16.06 13.37 55.87
CA THR A 836 -17.07 14.43 55.80
C THR A 836 -16.41 15.73 55.33
N ILE A 837 -16.93 16.34 54.26
CA ILE A 837 -16.50 17.66 53.81
C ILE A 837 -17.38 18.71 54.49
N THR A 838 -16.83 19.66 55.23
CA THR A 838 -17.58 20.74 55.90
C THR A 838 -17.34 22.08 55.21
N GLN A 839 -18.07 23.13 55.62
CA GLN A 839 -17.83 24.48 55.10
C GLN A 839 -16.43 25.02 55.45
N ASP A 840 -15.85 24.57 56.57
CA ASP A 840 -14.55 25.04 57.05
C ASP A 840 -13.36 24.32 56.42
N SER A 841 -13.59 23.15 55.80
CA SER A 841 -12.59 22.36 55.09
C SER A 841 -11.81 23.24 54.11
N LYS A 842 -10.48 23.08 54.05
CA LYS A 842 -9.61 23.90 53.20
C LYS A 842 -9.35 23.23 51.86
N VAL A 843 -9.25 24.02 50.80
CA VAL A 843 -8.87 23.53 49.46
C VAL A 843 -7.37 23.71 49.26
N GLY A 844 -6.65 22.61 49.07
CA GLY A 844 -5.24 22.55 48.69
C GLY A 844 -5.09 22.38 47.18
N PHE A 845 -4.97 23.49 46.45
CA PHE A 845 -4.87 23.49 44.99
C PHE A 845 -3.50 23.04 44.47
N LEU A 846 -2.49 22.96 45.35
CA LEU A 846 -1.11 22.60 45.00
C LEU A 846 -0.75 21.19 45.52
N ALA A 847 -0.49 20.27 44.60
CA ALA A 847 0.12 18.98 44.90
C ALA A 847 1.65 19.09 45.00
N ARG A 848 2.26 18.34 45.92
CA ARG A 848 3.72 18.38 46.20
C ARG A 848 4.58 18.02 44.99
N ASP A 849 4.18 17.02 44.21
CA ASP A 849 5.00 16.45 43.13
C ASP A 849 4.53 16.82 41.71
N ALA A 850 3.53 17.72 41.58
CA ALA A 850 2.98 18.07 40.28
C ALA A 850 3.82 19.13 39.54
N ALA A 851 4.03 18.91 38.24
CA ALA A 851 4.78 19.79 37.35
C ALA A 851 3.90 20.96 36.86
N TYR A 852 3.73 21.98 37.71
CA TYR A 852 3.00 23.20 37.35
C TYR A 852 3.84 24.17 36.52
N GLY A 853 3.21 24.81 35.52
CA GLY A 853 3.76 25.99 34.86
C GLY A 853 3.80 27.21 35.78
N SER A 854 4.59 28.23 35.44
CA SER A 854 4.72 29.44 36.27
C SER A 854 3.40 30.16 36.52
N ASN A 855 2.61 30.37 35.46
CA ASN A 855 1.31 31.06 35.55
C ASN A 855 0.26 30.21 36.28
N GLU A 856 0.27 28.89 36.09
CA GLU A 856 -0.58 27.94 36.83
C GLU A 856 -0.30 27.99 38.32
N ARG A 857 0.97 27.84 38.70
CA ARG A 857 1.37 27.87 40.11
C ARG A 857 1.05 29.22 40.74
N ALA A 858 1.26 30.33 40.03
CA ALA A 858 0.97 31.66 40.53
C ALA A 858 -0.51 31.85 40.88
N VAL A 859 -1.43 31.47 39.97
CA VAL A 859 -2.87 31.59 40.25
C VAL A 859 -3.31 30.62 41.35
N LEU A 860 -2.88 29.35 41.33
CA LEU A 860 -3.29 28.37 42.34
C LEU A 860 -2.76 28.72 43.74
N THR A 861 -1.53 29.24 43.85
CA THR A 861 -0.97 29.73 45.14
C THR A 861 -1.77 30.91 45.71
N SER A 862 -2.38 31.73 44.85
CA SER A 862 -3.18 32.89 45.29
C SER A 862 -4.48 32.50 45.99
N ILE A 863 -4.98 31.29 45.69
CA ILE A 863 -6.22 30.72 46.21
C ILE A 863 -6.02 29.48 47.10
N ASP A 864 -4.77 29.05 47.32
CA ASP A 864 -4.45 27.91 48.16
C ASP A 864 -4.82 28.17 49.63
N GLY A 865 -5.53 27.21 50.24
CA GLY A 865 -5.97 27.27 51.63
C GLY A 865 -7.28 28.04 51.86
N ILE A 866 -8.03 28.39 50.82
CA ILE A 866 -9.38 28.97 50.93
C ILE A 866 -10.37 27.90 51.43
N SER A 867 -11.40 28.30 52.19
CA SER A 867 -12.42 27.37 52.69
C SER A 867 -13.38 26.92 51.57
N VAL A 868 -13.88 25.69 51.67
CA VAL A 868 -14.92 25.15 50.79
C VAL A 868 -16.17 26.02 50.83
N GLY A 869 -16.56 26.52 52.01
CA GLY A 869 -17.69 27.43 52.18
C GLY A 869 -17.55 28.74 51.37
N ASP A 870 -16.35 29.32 51.30
CA ASP A 870 -16.09 30.56 50.54
C ASP A 870 -16.20 30.37 49.03
N ILE A 871 -15.80 29.20 48.54
CA ILE A 871 -15.88 28.83 47.11
C ILE A 871 -17.33 28.47 46.78
N ALA A 872 -17.94 27.55 47.54
CA ALA A 872 -19.31 27.06 47.31
C ALA A 872 -20.39 28.16 47.46
N SER A 873 -20.18 29.13 48.37
CA SER A 873 -21.04 30.32 48.48
C SER A 873 -20.75 31.39 47.42
N ARG A 874 -19.71 31.21 46.62
CA ARG A 874 -19.20 32.14 45.59
C ARG A 874 -18.81 33.50 46.14
N ARG A 875 -18.38 33.54 47.40
CA ARG A 875 -17.73 34.72 48.00
C ARG A 875 -16.37 34.98 47.37
N ILE A 876 -15.67 33.92 46.96
CA ILE A 876 -14.42 33.97 46.21
C ILE A 876 -14.61 33.27 44.86
N GLY A 877 -14.33 33.98 43.76
CA GLY A 877 -14.49 33.48 42.39
C GLY A 877 -15.94 33.25 41.96
N GLY A 878 -16.14 32.26 41.08
CA GLY A 878 -17.44 31.87 40.55
C GLY A 878 -17.50 30.37 40.23
N ALA A 879 -18.39 29.98 39.32
CA ALA A 879 -18.68 28.57 39.02
C ALA A 879 -17.48 27.81 38.42
N VAL A 880 -16.55 28.51 37.78
CA VAL A 880 -15.33 27.88 37.25
C VAL A 880 -14.39 27.53 38.40
N LEU A 881 -14.22 28.43 39.38
CA LEU A 881 -13.40 28.13 40.57
C LEU A 881 -14.01 27.01 41.43
N ASP A 882 -15.34 26.95 41.55
CA ASP A 882 -16.06 25.81 42.16
C ASP A 882 -15.59 24.48 41.56
N ASN A 883 -15.54 24.39 40.23
CA ASN A 883 -15.12 23.17 39.54
C ASN A 883 -13.60 22.93 39.61
N VAL A 884 -12.77 23.97 39.68
CA VAL A 884 -11.33 23.77 39.89
C VAL A 884 -11.05 23.13 41.25
N ALA A 885 -11.87 23.42 42.27
CA ALA A 885 -11.74 22.83 43.61
C ALA A 885 -12.10 21.34 43.64
N THR A 886 -12.97 20.87 42.74
CA THR A 886 -13.36 19.46 42.64
C THR A 886 -12.39 18.61 41.82
N LEU A 887 -11.51 19.23 41.03
CA LEU A 887 -10.45 18.52 40.30
C LEU A 887 -9.32 18.07 41.22
N ILE A 888 -8.69 16.93 40.92
CA ILE A 888 -7.51 16.45 41.65
C ILE A 888 -6.38 17.46 41.51
N ALA A 889 -5.76 17.82 42.64
CA ALA A 889 -4.61 18.71 42.67
C ALA A 889 -3.47 18.18 41.78
N GLY A 890 -3.01 18.99 40.83
CA GLY A 890 -1.92 18.64 39.91
C GLY A 890 -2.34 17.85 38.66
N SER A 891 -3.62 17.48 38.55
CA SER A 891 -4.18 16.86 37.34
C SER A 891 -3.99 17.76 36.11
N ALA A 892 -4.00 17.15 34.91
CA ALA A 892 -3.85 17.89 33.66
C ALA A 892 -5.01 18.89 33.47
N GLU A 893 -6.21 18.47 33.87
CA GLU A 893 -7.45 19.23 33.82
C GLU A 893 -7.38 20.46 34.73
N GLN A 894 -6.93 20.29 35.99
CA GLN A 894 -6.77 21.42 36.91
C GLN A 894 -5.74 22.43 36.39
N ARG A 895 -4.60 21.94 35.91
CA ARG A 895 -3.55 22.80 35.33
C ARG A 895 -4.06 23.60 34.14
N GLN A 896 -4.84 22.99 33.26
CA GLN A 896 -5.47 23.69 32.14
C GLN A 896 -6.45 24.78 32.60
N ALA A 897 -7.34 24.46 33.55
CA ALA A 897 -8.27 25.43 34.10
C ALA A 897 -7.55 26.60 34.80
N ALA A 898 -6.49 26.31 35.56
CA ALA A 898 -5.62 27.31 36.17
C ALA A 898 -4.99 28.24 35.14
N ARG A 899 -4.46 27.72 34.02
CA ARG A 899 -3.95 28.56 32.92
C ARG A 899 -5.00 29.53 32.42
N MET A 900 -6.22 29.03 32.15
CA MET A 900 -7.33 29.87 31.68
C MET A 900 -7.68 30.95 32.71
N LEU A 901 -7.80 30.59 33.99
CA LEU A 901 -8.13 31.53 35.08
C LEU A 901 -7.03 32.57 35.34
N SER A 902 -5.76 32.27 35.06
CA SER A 902 -4.65 33.17 35.35
C SER A 902 -4.76 34.53 34.65
N GLY A 903 -5.44 34.60 33.50
CA GLY A 903 -5.46 35.80 32.66
C GLY A 903 -4.22 35.92 31.76
N GLU A 904 -3.57 34.79 31.45
CA GLU A 904 -2.45 34.71 30.51
C GLU A 904 -2.73 35.48 29.21
N SER A 905 -3.93 35.36 28.65
CA SER A 905 -4.31 36.05 27.40
C SER A 905 -4.25 37.58 27.46
N LEU A 906 -4.22 38.18 28.65
CA LEU A 906 -4.25 39.63 28.85
C LEU A 906 -2.85 40.25 28.94
N VAL A 907 -1.81 39.44 29.20
CA VAL A 907 -0.45 39.95 29.49
C VAL A 907 0.17 40.70 28.30
N ASN A 908 -0.26 40.38 27.08
CA ASN A 908 0.28 40.94 25.84
C ASN A 908 -0.35 42.29 25.42
N ASN A 909 -1.36 42.81 26.14
CA ASN A 909 -2.11 43.99 25.73
C ASN A 909 -1.24 45.25 25.60
N ALA A 910 -0.37 45.51 26.58
CA ALA A 910 0.54 46.65 26.53
C ALA A 910 1.60 46.52 25.43
N TYR A 911 2.06 45.29 25.15
CA TYR A 911 2.98 45.02 24.05
C TYR A 911 2.32 45.23 22.68
N ALA A 912 1.08 44.74 22.50
CA ALA A 912 0.30 45.01 21.30
C ALA A 912 0.08 46.52 21.12
N ALA A 913 -0.40 47.24 22.14
CA ALA A 913 -0.55 48.69 22.09
C ALA A 913 0.76 49.42 21.71
N GLN A 914 1.89 49.02 22.29
CA GLN A 914 3.22 49.52 21.91
C GLN A 914 3.54 49.24 20.43
N GLY A 915 3.22 48.03 19.95
CA GLY A 915 3.39 47.62 18.56
C GLY A 915 2.60 48.47 17.57
N ALA A 916 1.34 48.82 17.89
CA ALA A 916 0.53 49.75 17.09
C ALA A 916 1.20 51.13 16.98
N ALA A 917 1.64 51.70 18.11
CA ALA A 917 2.34 52.98 18.12
C ALA A 917 3.66 52.93 17.34
N THR A 918 4.41 51.83 17.47
CA THR A 918 5.68 51.63 16.74
C THR A 918 5.48 51.55 15.22
N ARG A 919 4.35 51.01 14.75
CA ARG A 919 4.01 51.01 13.31
C ARG A 919 3.74 52.43 12.81
N PHE A 920 3.01 53.24 13.56
CA PHE A 920 2.84 54.66 13.23
C PHE A 920 4.19 55.39 13.17
N GLN A 921 5.10 55.17 14.14
CA GLN A 921 6.46 55.72 14.09
C GLN A 921 7.23 55.27 12.84
N ARG A 922 7.12 54.00 12.44
CA ARG A 922 7.76 53.51 11.21
C ARG A 922 7.22 54.19 9.96
N ASN A 923 5.94 54.56 9.93
CA ASN A 923 5.39 55.35 8.82
C ASN A 923 6.03 56.75 8.76
N LEU A 924 6.25 57.40 9.91
CA LEU A 924 7.01 58.66 9.97
C LEU A 924 8.48 58.47 9.56
N GLN A 925 9.11 57.37 9.98
CA GLN A 925 10.48 57.03 9.62
C GLN A 925 10.61 56.78 8.12
N ALA A 926 9.71 55.98 7.54
CA ALA A 926 9.67 55.70 6.10
C ALA A 926 9.53 56.98 5.28
N ARG A 927 8.72 57.95 5.75
CA ARG A 927 8.60 59.26 5.12
C ARG A 927 9.91 60.08 5.15
N THR A 928 10.74 59.90 6.17
CA THR A 928 11.99 60.66 6.41
C THR A 928 13.26 59.97 5.93
N LEU A 929 13.22 58.68 5.56
CA LEU A 929 14.38 57.95 5.03
C LEU A 929 15.09 58.73 3.92
N ALA A 930 16.43 58.77 3.99
CA ALA A 930 17.29 59.54 3.09
C ALA A 930 16.95 61.05 2.98
N GLY A 931 16.77 61.74 4.10
CA GLY A 931 16.44 63.18 4.09
C GLY A 931 15.03 63.49 3.59
N GLY A 932 14.13 62.50 3.60
CA GLY A 932 12.79 62.55 3.00
C GLY A 932 12.77 62.45 1.47
N THR A 933 13.93 62.19 0.85
CA THR A 933 14.07 61.95 -0.59
C THR A 933 13.75 60.46 -0.81
N MET A 934 12.51 60.14 -1.19
CA MET A 934 12.19 58.77 -1.62
C MET A 934 13.00 58.36 -2.85
N LEU A 935 13.56 59.34 -3.56
CA LEU A 935 14.39 59.24 -4.74
C LEU A 935 15.37 60.39 -4.71
N ASP A 936 16.63 60.14 -5.06
CA ASP A 936 17.74 61.10 -5.00
C ASP A 936 17.37 62.45 -5.66
N ASP A 937 17.04 63.45 -4.83
CA ASP A 937 16.65 64.79 -5.29
C ASP A 937 17.88 65.69 -5.56
N LYS A 938 19.10 65.12 -5.55
CA LYS A 938 20.33 65.84 -5.93
C LYS A 938 20.63 65.80 -7.43
N ALA A 939 19.90 64.99 -8.21
CA ALA A 939 20.10 64.90 -9.65
C ALA A 939 18.96 65.58 -10.44
N THR A 940 19.36 66.58 -11.22
CA THR A 940 18.71 67.18 -12.42
C THR A 940 17.73 68.34 -12.22
N GLY A 941 18.20 69.51 -12.67
CA GLY A 941 17.37 70.70 -12.89
C GLY A 941 16.28 70.44 -13.92
N GLY A 942 15.05 70.75 -13.53
CA GLY A 942 13.86 70.64 -14.38
C GLY A 942 12.62 71.03 -13.59
N ALA A 943 12.18 72.26 -13.80
CA ALA A 943 11.05 72.95 -13.16
C ALA A 943 11.29 73.41 -11.71
N ALA A 944 11.39 74.73 -11.55
CA ALA A 944 11.26 75.42 -10.28
C ALA A 944 10.00 74.97 -9.53
N SER A 945 10.13 74.09 -8.55
CA SER A 945 9.29 74.15 -7.36
C SER A 945 9.98 75.13 -6.42
N GLY A 946 9.44 76.33 -6.28
CA GLY A 946 10.03 77.38 -5.44
C GLY A 946 10.32 76.89 -4.02
N ASP A 947 11.18 77.65 -3.32
CA ASP A 947 11.80 77.42 -1.99
C ASP A 947 10.87 77.00 -0.82
N HIS A 948 9.60 76.65 -1.06
CA HIS A 948 8.54 76.44 -0.08
C HIS A 948 7.59 75.25 -0.41
N GLY A 949 8.06 74.20 -1.09
CA GLY A 949 7.22 73.07 -1.51
C GLY A 949 6.55 72.33 -0.34
N ILE A 950 5.22 72.18 -0.42
CA ILE A 950 4.39 71.38 0.50
C ILE A 950 4.11 70.03 -0.17
N ALA A 951 4.21 68.94 0.59
CA ALA A 951 3.80 67.61 0.15
C ALA A 951 2.79 66.99 1.10
N GLY A 952 1.76 66.37 0.54
CA GLY A 952 0.83 65.52 1.27
C GLY A 952 1.15 64.05 1.01
N TRP A 953 1.02 63.20 2.03
CA TRP A 953 1.21 61.76 1.87
C TRP A 953 0.20 60.95 2.68
N ALA A 954 0.00 59.72 2.25
CA ALA A 954 -0.77 58.70 2.95
C ALA A 954 -0.01 57.39 2.92
N SER A 955 -0.07 56.61 4.00
CA SER A 955 0.49 55.26 4.08
C SER A 955 -0.49 54.32 4.75
N PHE A 956 -0.47 53.07 4.33
CA PHE A 956 -1.19 51.97 4.94
C PHE A 956 -0.24 50.79 5.12
N ASP A 957 -0.24 50.18 6.29
CA ASP A 957 0.52 48.97 6.60
C ASP A 957 -0.36 47.91 7.24
N GLY A 958 -0.14 46.66 6.87
CA GLY A 958 -0.80 45.50 7.45
C GLY A 958 0.24 44.45 7.78
N GLY A 959 0.10 43.78 8.92
CA GLY A 959 1.10 42.76 9.28
C GLY A 959 0.74 41.93 10.49
N LYS A 960 1.44 40.82 10.63
CA LYS A 960 1.31 39.87 11.73
C LYS A 960 2.64 39.67 12.46
N SER A 961 2.61 39.42 13.75
CA SER A 961 3.73 38.89 14.51
C SER A 961 3.30 37.73 15.39
N THR A 962 4.14 36.70 15.45
CA THR A 962 3.93 35.52 16.27
C THR A 962 5.00 35.51 17.36
N GLN A 963 4.58 35.51 18.62
CA GLN A 963 5.43 35.43 19.80
C GLN A 963 5.28 34.06 20.44
N ARG A 964 6.38 33.39 20.77
CA ARG A 964 6.34 32.06 21.40
C ARG A 964 7.52 31.85 22.32
N ASP A 965 7.22 31.31 23.48
CA ASP A 965 8.16 30.67 24.40
C ASP A 965 7.66 29.25 24.72
N GLU A 966 8.37 28.49 25.55
CA GLU A 966 7.99 27.13 25.94
C GLU A 966 6.61 27.06 26.62
N ALA A 967 6.23 28.13 27.33
CA ALA A 967 5.02 28.17 28.15
C ALA A 967 3.82 28.91 27.51
N VAL A 968 4.06 29.99 26.76
CA VAL A 968 3.05 30.97 26.31
C VAL A 968 3.28 31.37 24.86
N SER A 969 2.20 31.63 24.10
CA SER A 969 2.30 32.14 22.73
C SER A 969 1.18 33.12 22.36
N PHE A 970 1.50 34.11 21.52
CA PHE A 970 0.57 35.11 21.00
C PHE A 970 0.72 35.31 19.51
N ASP A 971 -0.41 35.50 18.83
CA ASP A 971 -0.45 36.01 17.47
C ASP A 971 -1.05 37.42 17.50
N VAL A 972 -0.31 38.40 16.99
CA VAL A 972 -0.73 39.80 16.90
C VAL A 972 -0.85 40.17 15.43
N GLN A 973 -2.02 40.62 15.00
CA GLN A 973 -2.23 41.06 13.63
C GLN A 973 -3.03 42.35 13.59
N GLY A 974 -2.82 43.15 12.55
CA GLY A 974 -3.56 44.39 12.42
C GLY A 974 -3.15 45.22 11.22
N VAL A 975 -3.91 46.28 11.02
CA VAL A 975 -3.74 47.27 9.95
C VAL A 975 -3.66 48.67 10.55
N ASN A 976 -2.83 49.52 9.95
CA ASN A 976 -2.67 50.91 10.33
C ASN A 976 -2.66 51.77 9.08
N GLY A 977 -3.17 52.99 9.22
CA GLY A 977 -3.11 54.03 8.21
C GLY A 977 -2.58 55.32 8.83
N ALA A 978 -1.80 56.06 8.06
CA ALA A 978 -1.33 57.38 8.43
C ALA A 978 -1.51 58.34 7.25
N ILE A 979 -1.84 59.59 7.55
CA ILE A 979 -1.84 60.70 6.61
C ILE A 979 -0.98 61.80 7.18
N GLY A 980 -0.22 62.48 6.34
CA GLY A 980 0.68 63.53 6.79
C GLY A 980 0.90 64.61 5.76
N VAL A 981 1.42 65.72 6.25
CA VAL A 981 1.86 66.86 5.45
C VAL A 981 3.25 67.26 5.92
N ASP A 982 4.11 67.60 4.99
CA ASP A 982 5.42 68.19 5.27
C ASP A 982 5.71 69.38 4.36
N LYS A 983 6.55 70.27 4.88
CA LYS A 983 7.04 71.46 4.20
C LYS A 983 8.55 71.44 4.15
N ARG A 984 9.12 71.77 2.99
CA ARG A 984 10.56 72.02 2.83
C ARG A 984 10.91 73.40 3.41
N LEU A 985 11.96 73.47 4.21
CA LEU A 985 12.53 74.70 4.77
C LEU A 985 13.95 74.85 4.21
N GLY A 986 14.10 75.69 3.17
CA GLY A 986 15.33 75.75 2.37
C GLY A 986 15.55 74.48 1.54
N ASP A 987 16.79 74.25 1.11
CA ASP A 987 17.11 73.10 0.26
C ASP A 987 17.25 71.79 1.05
N ASP A 988 17.69 71.84 2.29
CA ASP A 988 18.18 70.62 2.97
C ASP A 988 17.24 70.08 4.06
N THR A 989 16.24 70.86 4.50
CA THR A 989 15.42 70.53 5.69
C THR A 989 13.95 70.34 5.35
N ARG A 990 13.30 69.36 6.00
CA ARG A 990 11.87 69.12 5.93
C ARG A 990 11.30 68.92 7.34
N LEU A 991 10.14 69.50 7.59
CA LEU A 991 9.36 69.29 8.82
C LEU A 991 7.93 68.94 8.45
N GLY A 992 7.33 68.02 9.20
CA GLY A 992 5.97 67.59 8.95
C GLY A 992 5.25 67.09 10.19
N ALA A 993 3.94 66.94 10.01
CA ALA A 993 3.02 66.37 10.99
C ALA A 993 2.20 65.28 10.34
N ALA A 994 1.74 64.32 11.14
CA ALA A 994 0.90 63.23 10.67
C ALA A 994 -0.13 62.83 11.72
N PHE A 995 -1.23 62.28 11.23
CA PHE A 995 -2.29 61.66 12.00
C PHE A 995 -2.46 60.22 11.53
N GLY A 996 -2.73 59.28 12.43
CA GLY A 996 -2.89 57.89 12.08
C GLY A 996 -3.94 57.16 12.90
N LEU A 997 -4.52 56.13 12.29
CA LEU A 997 -5.47 55.21 12.89
C LEU A 997 -4.93 53.79 12.74
N GLY A 998 -5.17 52.94 13.74
CA GLY A 998 -4.74 51.55 13.70
C GLY A 998 -5.64 50.65 14.51
N ASN A 999 -5.85 49.43 14.02
CA ASN A 999 -6.51 48.37 14.76
C ASN A 999 -5.60 47.15 14.83
N GLN A 1000 -5.48 46.56 16.01
CA GLN A 1000 -4.77 45.31 16.23
C GLN A 1000 -5.61 44.34 17.04
N THR A 1001 -5.50 43.07 16.69
CA THR A 1001 -5.98 41.94 17.48
C THR A 1001 -4.77 41.16 18.00
N SER A 1002 -4.78 40.86 19.30
CA SER A 1002 -3.85 39.94 19.94
C SER A 1002 -4.61 38.72 20.44
N SER A 1003 -4.29 37.53 19.91
CA SER A 1003 -4.89 36.26 20.32
C SER A 1003 -3.88 35.35 21.01
N ALA A 1004 -4.27 34.72 22.12
CA ALA A 1004 -3.45 33.74 22.81
C ALA A 1004 -3.52 32.37 22.13
N GLY A 1005 -2.38 31.72 21.88
CA GLY A 1005 -2.32 30.47 21.12
C GLY A 1005 -2.66 29.20 21.91
N ARG A 1006 -2.67 29.25 23.25
CA ARG A 1006 -2.91 28.09 24.14
C ARG A 1006 -4.17 28.21 25.00
N THR A 1007 -4.87 29.34 24.93
CA THR A 1007 -6.08 29.65 25.71
C THR A 1007 -7.06 30.43 24.84
N SER A 1008 -8.37 30.29 25.08
CA SER A 1008 -9.38 31.08 24.37
C SER A 1008 -9.41 32.52 24.91
N GLY A 1009 -8.71 33.44 24.25
CA GLY A 1009 -8.70 34.85 24.61
C GLY A 1009 -8.16 35.76 23.51
N GLU A 1010 -8.90 36.84 23.24
CA GLU A 1010 -8.59 37.87 22.25
C GLU A 1010 -8.61 39.25 22.92
N SER A 1011 -7.70 40.12 22.51
CA SER A 1011 -7.73 41.54 22.84
C SER A 1011 -7.69 42.38 21.57
N LYS A 1012 -8.61 43.33 21.44
CA LYS A 1012 -8.73 44.28 20.34
C LYS A 1012 -8.25 45.64 20.79
N ILE A 1013 -7.32 46.23 20.05
CA ILE A 1013 -6.66 47.49 20.35
C ILE A 1013 -6.93 48.46 19.20
N ASP A 1014 -7.75 49.47 19.46
CA ASP A 1014 -7.96 50.59 18.56
C ASP A 1014 -7.08 51.77 18.97
N SER A 1015 -6.35 52.33 18.01
CA SER A 1015 -5.30 53.31 18.26
C SER A 1015 -5.50 54.57 17.42
N VAL A 1016 -5.37 55.73 18.05
CA VAL A 1016 -5.37 57.05 17.40
C VAL A 1016 -4.03 57.71 17.70
N SER A 1017 -3.28 58.05 16.64
CA SER A 1017 -1.92 58.56 16.75
C SER A 1017 -1.78 59.95 16.14
N VAL A 1018 -0.93 60.77 16.74
CA VAL A 1018 -0.45 62.04 16.19
C VAL A 1018 1.06 62.10 16.33
N GLY A 1019 1.75 62.67 15.34
CA GLY A 1019 3.20 62.78 15.39
C GLY A 1019 3.76 63.92 14.59
N LEU A 1020 4.97 64.33 14.99
CA LEU A 1020 5.80 65.32 14.31
C LEU A 1020 7.08 64.64 13.87
N TYR A 1021 7.59 65.00 12.70
CA TYR A 1021 8.82 64.44 12.15
C TYR A 1021 9.61 65.48 11.38
N GLY A 1022 10.90 65.24 11.26
CA GLY A 1022 11.82 66.08 10.51
C GLY A 1022 12.94 65.27 9.88
N SER A 1023 13.46 65.79 8.77
CA SER A 1023 14.61 65.24 8.08
C SER A 1023 15.50 66.35 7.55
N HIS A 1024 16.81 66.19 7.65
CA HIS A 1024 17.81 67.08 7.10
C HIS A 1024 18.82 66.26 6.29
N LEU A 1025 19.17 66.70 5.07
CA LEU A 1025 20.20 66.08 4.22
C LEU A 1025 21.06 67.20 3.64
N ASN A 1026 22.32 67.26 4.01
CA ASN A 1026 23.22 68.34 3.59
C ASN A 1026 23.99 68.00 2.30
N ASP A 1027 24.74 68.97 1.80
CA ASP A 1027 25.61 68.83 0.61
C ASP A 1027 26.66 67.71 0.74
N ALA A 1028 27.15 67.44 1.94
CA ALA A 1028 28.11 66.36 2.24
C ALA A 1028 27.48 64.95 2.29
N ASN A 1029 26.23 64.80 1.85
CA ASN A 1029 25.47 63.55 1.85
C ASN A 1029 25.22 62.97 3.25
N LEU A 1030 25.32 63.79 4.30
CA LEU A 1030 24.95 63.40 5.66
C LEU A 1030 23.47 63.67 5.89
N PHE A 1031 22.74 62.68 6.40
CA PHE A 1031 21.33 62.81 6.75
C PHE A 1031 21.08 62.62 8.24
N VAL A 1032 20.10 63.36 8.75
CA VAL A 1032 19.56 63.26 10.10
C VAL A 1032 18.04 63.22 10.00
N ASN A 1033 17.43 62.19 10.56
CA ASN A 1033 15.98 62.00 10.59
C ASN A 1033 15.53 61.80 12.03
N GLY A 1034 14.32 62.25 12.35
CA GLY A 1034 13.74 61.97 13.65
C GLY A 1034 12.27 62.35 13.74
N GLY A 1035 11.64 61.88 14.80
CA GLY A 1035 10.24 62.20 15.07
C GLY A 1035 9.79 61.79 16.46
N VAL A 1036 8.67 62.37 16.87
CA VAL A 1036 7.99 62.07 18.13
C VAL A 1036 6.51 61.82 17.84
N SER A 1037 5.91 60.94 18.63
CA SER A 1037 4.51 60.53 18.46
C SER A 1037 3.83 60.30 19.79
N TYR A 1038 2.54 60.60 19.83
CA TYR A 1038 1.63 60.23 20.91
C TYR A 1038 0.48 59.41 20.34
N THR A 1039 0.19 58.29 20.99
CA THR A 1039 -0.90 57.39 20.59
C THR A 1039 -1.81 57.13 21.78
N HIS A 1040 -3.11 57.32 21.60
CA HIS A 1040 -4.14 56.89 22.53
C HIS A 1040 -4.69 55.53 22.09
N HIS A 1041 -4.89 54.63 23.05
CA HIS A 1041 -5.38 53.26 22.83
C HIS A 1041 -6.67 53.02 23.59
N SER A 1042 -7.65 52.42 22.91
CA SER A 1042 -8.81 51.77 23.52
C SER A 1042 -8.65 50.26 23.36
N VAL A 1043 -8.72 49.52 24.47
CA VAL A 1043 -8.51 48.07 24.48
C VAL A 1043 -9.77 47.39 25.00
N ALA A 1044 -10.31 46.46 24.23
CA ALA A 1044 -11.38 45.57 24.63
C ALA A 1044 -10.86 44.13 24.69
N THR A 1045 -11.13 43.42 25.78
CA THR A 1045 -10.70 42.04 25.99
C THR A 1045 -11.91 41.12 26.03
N ASP A 1046 -11.79 39.92 25.49
CA ASP A 1046 -12.79 38.86 25.54
C ASP A 1046 -12.06 37.52 25.67
N ARG A 1047 -12.38 36.75 26.72
CA ARG A 1047 -11.77 35.43 26.96
C ARG A 1047 -12.78 34.47 27.56
N THR A 1048 -12.55 33.18 27.36
CA THR A 1048 -13.36 32.12 27.98
C THR A 1048 -12.52 31.37 28.99
N VAL A 1049 -13.07 31.18 30.18
CA VAL A 1049 -12.53 30.30 31.21
C VAL A 1049 -13.45 29.11 31.38
N ALA A 1050 -12.87 27.94 31.65
CA ALA A 1050 -13.64 26.73 31.88
C ALA A 1050 -12.91 25.76 32.80
N ALA A 1051 -13.68 25.00 33.57
CA ALA A 1051 -13.25 23.90 34.40
C ALA A 1051 -14.43 22.92 34.55
N GLY A 1052 -14.22 21.64 34.25
CA GLY A 1052 -15.33 20.68 34.18
C GLY A 1052 -16.41 21.14 33.19
N GLU A 1053 -17.66 21.16 33.63
CA GLU A 1053 -18.79 21.67 32.83
C GLU A 1053 -19.02 23.18 32.97
N ALA A 1054 -18.38 23.83 33.94
CA ALA A 1054 -18.51 25.26 34.10
C ALA A 1054 -17.67 25.99 33.05
N SER A 1055 -18.29 26.97 32.41
CA SER A 1055 -17.61 27.93 31.55
C SER A 1055 -18.16 29.33 31.78
N ALA A 1056 -17.32 30.35 31.63
CA ALA A 1056 -17.71 31.74 31.71
C ALA A 1056 -17.01 32.56 30.63
N ARG A 1057 -17.77 33.40 29.93
CA ARG A 1057 -17.22 34.39 29.01
C ARG A 1057 -16.97 35.71 29.72
N LEU A 1058 -15.71 36.10 29.75
CA LEU A 1058 -15.22 37.27 30.48
C LEU A 1058 -14.87 38.37 29.49
N SER A 1059 -15.29 39.60 29.79
CA SER A 1059 -14.97 40.77 28.98
C SER A 1059 -14.44 41.92 29.83
N GLY A 1060 -13.55 42.73 29.27
CA GLY A 1060 -13.02 43.92 29.93
C GLY A 1060 -12.77 45.05 28.95
N LYS A 1061 -12.68 46.27 29.49
CA LYS A 1061 -12.32 47.48 28.72
C LYS A 1061 -11.30 48.28 29.49
N THR A 1062 -10.20 48.62 28.82
CA THR A 1062 -9.19 49.54 29.36
C THR A 1062 -8.78 50.57 28.30
N ARG A 1063 -8.11 51.62 28.77
CA ARG A 1063 -7.54 52.66 27.93
C ARG A 1063 -6.08 52.87 28.32
N GLY A 1064 -5.30 53.39 27.40
CA GLY A 1064 -3.93 53.74 27.69
C GLY A 1064 -3.30 54.60 26.63
N ASN A 1065 -2.05 54.97 26.87
CA ASN A 1065 -1.32 55.89 26.02
C ASN A 1065 0.07 55.35 25.74
N THR A 1066 0.59 55.64 24.56
CA THR A 1066 1.98 55.39 24.18
C THR A 1066 2.66 56.67 23.75
N PHE A 1067 3.80 56.96 24.34
CA PHE A 1067 4.71 58.00 23.85
C PHE A 1067 5.84 57.34 23.07
N GLY A 1068 6.19 57.91 21.92
CA GLY A 1068 7.21 57.37 21.05
C GLY A 1068 8.16 58.43 20.53
N ALA A 1069 9.43 58.06 20.35
CA ALA A 1069 10.43 58.85 19.63
C ALA A 1069 11.33 57.95 18.76
N PHE A 1070 11.86 58.50 17.66
CA PHE A 1070 12.94 57.86 16.92
C PHE A 1070 13.92 58.92 16.39
N GLY A 1071 15.17 58.52 16.20
CA GLY A 1071 16.21 59.33 15.59
C GLY A 1071 17.20 58.46 14.83
N GLU A 1072 17.68 58.94 13.69
CA GLU A 1072 18.60 58.21 12.82
C GLU A 1072 19.56 59.19 12.13
N VAL A 1073 20.85 58.88 12.16
CA VAL A 1073 21.91 59.63 11.48
C VAL A 1073 22.66 58.68 10.55
N GLY A 1074 22.99 59.14 9.35
CA GLY A 1074 23.74 58.34 8.39
C GLY A 1074 24.40 59.18 7.30
N GLN A 1075 25.11 58.50 6.40
CA GLN A 1075 25.77 59.12 5.26
C GLN A 1075 25.47 58.32 4.01
N ARG A 1076 25.20 58.99 2.89
CA ARG A 1076 25.01 58.36 1.59
C ARG A 1076 26.33 58.23 0.83
N PHE A 1077 26.60 57.04 0.33
CA PHE A 1077 27.71 56.72 -0.58
C PHE A 1077 27.18 56.23 -1.92
N ASP A 1078 27.77 56.71 -3.01
CA ASP A 1078 27.46 56.25 -4.36
C ASP A 1078 28.55 55.26 -4.81
N VAL A 1079 28.19 53.98 -4.93
CA VAL A 1079 29.13 52.89 -5.26
C VAL A 1079 28.58 52.09 -6.44
N ALA A 1080 29.26 52.14 -7.58
CA ALA A 1080 28.89 51.38 -8.79
C ALA A 1080 27.40 51.54 -9.22
N GLY A 1081 26.85 52.74 -9.04
CA GLY A 1081 25.45 53.07 -9.36
C GLY A 1081 24.42 52.65 -8.31
N PHE A 1082 24.85 52.18 -7.14
CA PHE A 1082 24.00 51.99 -5.96
C PHE A 1082 24.22 53.13 -4.97
N HIS A 1083 23.12 53.65 -4.40
CA HIS A 1083 23.17 54.45 -3.18
C HIS A 1083 23.22 53.49 -1.98
N VAL A 1084 24.26 53.65 -1.15
CA VAL A 1084 24.49 52.90 0.07
C VAL A 1084 24.42 53.89 1.24
N ASP A 1085 23.38 53.74 2.07
CA ASP A 1085 23.07 54.63 3.18
C ASP A 1085 23.24 53.87 4.52
N PRO A 1086 24.46 53.71 5.05
CA PRO A 1086 24.68 53.25 6.42
C PRO A 1086 24.17 54.27 7.44
N SER A 1087 23.63 53.77 8.55
CA SER A 1087 23.04 54.59 9.60
C SER A 1087 23.13 53.98 11.00
N VAL A 1088 23.08 54.88 11.98
CA VAL A 1088 22.93 54.56 13.41
C VAL A 1088 21.74 55.34 13.94
N GLY A 1089 20.91 54.70 14.76
CA GLY A 1089 19.71 55.32 15.29
C GLY A 1089 19.27 54.78 16.64
N VAL A 1090 18.21 55.39 17.15
CA VAL A 1090 17.51 55.01 18.37
C VAL A 1090 16.01 55.02 18.13
N ARG A 1091 15.29 54.10 18.76
CA ARG A 1091 13.82 54.07 18.77
C ARG A 1091 13.31 53.80 20.18
N ILE A 1092 12.36 54.61 20.63
CA ILE A 1092 11.76 54.52 21.96
C ILE A 1092 10.25 54.48 21.81
N ALA A 1093 9.60 53.58 22.55
CA ALA A 1093 8.16 53.51 22.71
C ALA A 1093 7.82 53.12 24.15
N SER A 1094 7.06 53.94 24.86
CA SER A 1094 6.67 53.69 26.25
C SER A 1094 5.15 53.73 26.38
N SER A 1095 4.57 52.59 26.70
CA SER A 1095 3.12 52.34 26.76
C SER A 1095 2.67 52.10 28.21
N ARG A 1096 1.51 52.65 28.56
CA ARG A 1096 0.85 52.39 29.84
C ARG A 1096 -0.65 52.24 29.65
N LEU A 1097 -1.19 51.10 30.09
CA LEU A 1097 -2.63 50.81 30.12
C LEU A 1097 -3.13 50.88 31.57
N ALA A 1098 -4.35 51.38 31.77
CA ALA A 1098 -4.98 51.44 33.09
C ALA A 1098 -5.39 50.04 33.59
N ALA A 1099 -5.50 49.91 34.91
CA ALA A 1099 -6.13 48.75 35.53
C ALA A 1099 -7.63 48.70 35.16
N PHE A 1100 -8.21 47.50 35.10
CA PHE A 1100 -9.62 47.32 34.82
C PHE A 1100 -10.14 46.04 35.48
N ASP A 1101 -11.46 45.99 35.61
CA ASP A 1101 -12.18 44.86 36.15
C ASP A 1101 -12.84 44.12 34.99
N GLU A 1102 -12.63 42.81 34.90
CA GLU A 1102 -13.39 41.98 33.95
C GLU A 1102 -14.83 41.82 34.44
N THR A 1103 -15.75 41.49 33.54
CA THR A 1103 -17.15 41.20 33.87
C THR A 1103 -17.57 39.91 33.18
N ASN A 1104 -18.39 39.10 33.86
CA ASN A 1104 -19.01 37.93 33.24
C ASN A 1104 -20.16 38.35 32.33
N ARG A 1105 -20.13 37.94 31.06
CA ARG A 1105 -21.15 38.28 30.07
C ARG A 1105 -22.45 37.48 30.23
N ASP A 1106 -22.35 36.32 30.86
CA ASP A 1106 -23.44 35.34 30.92
C ASP A 1106 -24.36 35.53 32.15
N GLY A 1107 -24.15 36.60 32.93
CA GLY A 1107 -25.10 37.04 33.97
C GLY A 1107 -25.24 36.12 35.20
N GLY A 1108 -24.30 35.21 35.43
CA GLY A 1108 -24.33 34.25 36.53
C GLY A 1108 -24.10 34.85 37.93
N ALA A 1109 -24.45 34.09 38.97
CA ALA A 1109 -24.14 34.41 40.37
C ALA A 1109 -22.65 34.10 40.69
N GLY A 1110 -21.90 35.07 41.21
CA GLY A 1110 -20.45 34.99 41.43
C GLY A 1110 -19.63 35.73 40.35
N HIS A 1111 -18.30 35.73 40.46
CA HIS A 1111 -17.43 36.48 39.54
C HIS A 1111 -16.16 35.71 39.13
N ASP A 1112 -16.24 34.97 38.02
CA ASP A 1112 -15.11 34.20 37.43
C ASP A 1112 -14.05 35.08 36.73
N GLY A 1113 -14.28 36.39 36.64
CA GLY A 1113 -13.34 37.36 36.08
C GLY A 1113 -12.16 37.69 36.99
N LEU A 1114 -11.28 38.57 36.53
CA LEU A 1114 -10.13 39.09 37.29
C LEU A 1114 -10.23 40.59 37.52
N LYS A 1115 -9.67 41.04 38.64
CA LYS A 1115 -9.21 42.42 38.79
C LYS A 1115 -7.84 42.51 38.15
N VAL A 1116 -7.77 43.17 37.00
CA VAL A 1116 -6.58 43.24 36.15
C VAL A 1116 -5.80 44.49 36.47
N GLY A 1117 -4.55 44.33 36.90
CA GLY A 1117 -3.66 45.45 37.23
C GLY A 1117 -3.28 46.30 36.02
N ALA A 1118 -2.74 47.49 36.31
CA ALA A 1118 -2.21 48.36 35.26
C ALA A 1118 -1.00 47.71 34.58
N GLN A 1119 -0.86 47.90 33.27
CA GLN A 1119 0.22 47.32 32.47
C GLN A 1119 1.14 48.42 31.93
N SER A 1120 2.44 48.18 31.95
CA SER A 1120 3.43 49.07 31.35
C SER A 1120 4.43 48.29 30.53
N GLN A 1121 4.76 48.81 29.35
CA GLN A 1121 5.75 48.25 28.44
C GLN A 1121 6.59 49.37 27.87
N THR A 1122 7.91 49.28 28.04
CA THR A 1122 8.86 50.25 27.49
C THR A 1122 9.86 49.53 26.61
N SER A 1123 10.01 50.01 25.38
CA SER A 1123 10.98 49.55 24.39
C SER A 1123 11.92 50.71 24.11
N ALA A 1124 13.22 50.44 24.17
CA ALA A 1124 14.29 51.37 23.85
C ALA A 1124 15.33 50.59 23.05
N ARG A 1125 15.46 50.90 21.76
CA ARG A 1125 16.28 50.16 20.82
C ARG A 1125 17.37 51.02 20.24
N GLY A 1126 18.60 50.53 20.27
CA GLY A 1126 19.68 51.02 19.41
C GLY A 1126 19.58 50.33 18.05
N VAL A 1127 19.79 51.05 16.96
CA VAL A 1127 19.62 50.57 15.58
C VAL A 1127 20.91 50.80 14.80
N LEU A 1128 21.44 49.75 14.17
CA LEU A 1128 22.50 49.81 13.17
C LEU A 1128 21.91 49.37 11.83
N GLY A 1129 21.83 50.27 10.87
CA GLY A 1129 21.16 50.04 9.59
C GLY A 1129 22.07 50.26 8.39
N VAL A 1130 21.75 49.60 7.28
CA VAL A 1130 22.26 49.95 5.97
C VAL A 1130 21.13 49.82 4.96
N ARG A 1131 20.94 50.84 4.12
CA ARG A 1131 20.00 50.81 3.00
C ARG A 1131 20.75 50.83 1.68
N PHE A 1132 20.36 49.96 0.78
CA PHE A 1132 20.78 49.93 -0.61
C PHE A 1132 19.62 50.37 -1.48
N SER A 1133 19.88 51.23 -2.47
CA SER A 1133 18.89 51.56 -3.49
C SER A 1133 19.55 51.89 -4.82
N ARG A 1134 18.82 51.69 -5.92
CA ARG A 1134 19.33 51.99 -7.26
C ARG A 1134 18.19 52.34 -8.18
N ASP A 1135 18.38 53.35 -9.03
CA ASP A 1135 17.46 53.64 -10.11
C ASP A 1135 17.67 52.59 -11.22
N VAL A 1136 16.67 51.72 -11.44
CA VAL A 1136 16.80 50.57 -12.36
C VAL A 1136 15.97 50.69 -13.63
N PHE A 1137 14.91 51.50 -13.62
CA PHE A 1137 14.00 51.63 -14.75
C PHE A 1137 13.55 53.08 -14.95
N HIS A 1138 13.65 53.56 -16.18
CA HIS A 1138 13.12 54.85 -16.62
C HIS A 1138 11.99 54.59 -17.61
N PHE A 1139 10.85 55.24 -17.43
CA PHE A 1139 9.71 55.16 -18.34
C PHE A 1139 9.27 56.57 -18.72
N ASP A 1140 8.43 56.70 -19.76
CA ASP A 1140 7.99 58.02 -20.22
C ASP A 1140 7.23 58.75 -19.10
N GLY A 1141 7.84 59.81 -18.57
CA GLY A 1141 7.34 60.56 -17.44
C GLY A 1141 7.66 60.02 -16.04
N GLY A 1142 8.60 59.09 -15.84
CA GLY A 1142 8.92 58.60 -14.49
C GLY A 1142 10.10 57.64 -14.32
N LYS A 1143 10.35 57.22 -13.07
CA LYS A 1143 11.42 56.27 -12.70
C LYS A 1143 11.01 55.30 -11.58
N ALA A 1144 11.66 54.14 -11.54
CA ALA A 1144 11.48 53.10 -10.52
C ALA A 1144 12.80 52.76 -9.80
N THR A 1145 12.72 52.70 -8.47
CA THR A 1145 13.88 52.57 -7.58
C THR A 1145 13.62 51.50 -6.52
N PRO A 1146 14.06 50.25 -6.74
CA PRO A 1146 14.10 49.25 -5.68
C PRO A 1146 15.03 49.67 -4.55
N SER A 1147 14.66 49.29 -3.33
CA SER A 1147 15.49 49.47 -2.14
C SER A 1147 15.40 48.27 -1.20
N LEU A 1148 16.51 48.01 -0.51
CA LEU A 1148 16.64 47.01 0.54
C LEU A 1148 17.30 47.66 1.74
N ARG A 1149 16.66 47.64 2.91
CA ARG A 1149 17.27 48.02 4.18
C ARG A 1149 17.46 46.79 5.04
N LEU A 1150 18.66 46.63 5.58
CA LEU A 1150 18.97 45.65 6.61
C LEU A 1150 19.30 46.40 7.90
N ALA A 1151 18.76 45.96 9.02
CA ALA A 1151 19.10 46.54 10.31
C ALA A 1151 19.24 45.49 11.41
N TYR A 1152 20.17 45.76 12.31
CA TYR A 1152 20.31 45.13 13.61
C TYR A 1152 19.82 46.11 14.68
N GLU A 1153 18.91 45.66 15.53
CA GLU A 1153 18.42 46.44 16.67
C GLU A 1153 18.70 45.69 17.98
N HIS A 1154 19.14 46.42 19.01
CA HIS A 1154 19.31 45.87 20.35
C HIS A 1154 18.32 46.52 21.33
N GLU A 1155 17.48 45.70 21.97
CA GLU A 1155 16.47 46.12 22.95
C GLU A 1155 17.05 46.21 24.37
N PHE A 1156 17.08 47.44 24.90
CA PHE A 1156 17.51 47.76 26.25
C PHE A 1156 16.38 47.69 27.29
N GLY A 1157 15.12 47.69 26.86
CA GLY A 1157 13.95 47.58 27.74
C GLY A 1157 13.68 46.17 28.28
N ASN A 1158 12.56 46.01 28.99
CA ASN A 1158 12.13 44.71 29.50
C ASN A 1158 11.62 43.84 28.35
N THR A 1159 12.20 42.64 28.19
CA THR A 1159 11.84 41.72 27.11
C THR A 1159 10.77 40.69 27.48
N GLN A 1160 10.25 40.77 28.69
CA GLN A 1160 9.17 39.92 29.17
C GLN A 1160 8.10 40.80 29.81
N SER A 1161 6.88 40.71 29.30
CA SER A 1161 5.74 41.41 29.88
C SER A 1161 5.25 40.68 31.14
N GLN A 1162 4.80 41.44 32.11
CA GLN A 1162 4.24 40.93 33.37
C GLN A 1162 2.93 41.66 33.68
N LEU A 1163 1.97 40.94 34.25
CA LEU A 1163 0.67 41.46 34.65
C LEU A 1163 0.30 40.95 36.03
N ALA A 1164 -0.03 41.85 36.96
CA ALA A 1164 -0.52 41.51 38.28
C ALA A 1164 -2.06 41.43 38.27
N ASN A 1165 -2.61 40.28 38.67
CA ASN A 1165 -4.04 39.99 38.68
C ASN A 1165 -4.51 39.55 40.07
N THR A 1166 -5.81 39.63 40.32
CA THR A 1166 -6.43 39.06 41.53
C THR A 1166 -7.78 38.45 41.16
N ILE A 1167 -8.07 37.24 41.64
CA ILE A 1167 -9.40 36.63 41.53
C ILE A 1167 -10.35 37.40 42.45
N TYR A 1168 -11.60 37.62 42.03
CA TYR A 1168 -12.56 38.36 42.85
C TYR A 1168 -12.78 37.69 44.21
N GLY A 1169 -12.72 38.49 45.27
CA GLY A 1169 -12.84 38.01 46.66
C GLY A 1169 -11.60 37.30 47.21
N ALA A 1170 -10.61 36.95 46.38
CA ALA A 1170 -9.42 36.24 46.81
C ALA A 1170 -8.49 37.13 47.65
N PRO A 1171 -7.76 36.56 48.64
CA PRO A 1171 -6.96 37.34 49.58
C PRO A 1171 -5.61 37.81 49.01
N ARG A 1172 -5.13 37.23 47.90
CA ARG A 1172 -3.78 37.45 47.37
C ARG A 1172 -3.81 37.77 45.88
N ALA A 1173 -3.00 38.74 45.46
CA ALA A 1173 -2.70 38.99 44.06
C ALA A 1173 -1.61 38.03 43.56
N PHE A 1174 -1.53 37.83 42.24
CA PHE A 1174 -0.52 37.00 41.59
C PHE A 1174 -0.04 37.60 40.28
N ASN A 1175 1.16 37.20 39.85
CA ASN A 1175 1.80 37.71 38.64
C ASN A 1175 1.74 36.68 37.51
N VAL A 1176 1.33 37.15 36.34
CA VAL A 1176 1.29 36.42 35.08
C VAL A 1176 2.44 36.90 34.21
N MET A 1177 3.19 35.96 33.66
CA MET A 1177 4.32 36.24 32.78
C MET A 1177 3.97 35.93 31.33
N GLY A 1178 4.31 36.86 30.44
CA GLY A 1178 4.28 36.67 28.99
C GLY A 1178 5.52 35.94 28.47
N PRO A 1179 5.61 35.71 27.15
CA PRO A 1179 6.79 35.10 26.53
C PRO A 1179 8.03 35.96 26.76
N LYS A 1180 9.17 35.33 27.07
CA LYS A 1180 10.44 36.04 27.20
C LYS A 1180 11.11 36.16 25.84
N LEU A 1181 11.14 37.38 25.32
CA LEU A 1181 11.67 37.67 23.99
C LEU A 1181 13.19 37.98 24.03
N GLY A 1182 13.86 37.74 22.90
CA GLY A 1182 15.25 38.12 22.69
C GLY A 1182 15.45 39.63 22.65
N ARG A 1183 16.66 40.07 23.01
CA ARG A 1183 17.05 41.49 22.92
C ARG A 1183 17.43 41.90 21.51
N ASP A 1184 18.03 40.98 20.75
CA ASP A 1184 18.59 41.25 19.43
C ASP A 1184 17.55 41.00 18.35
N VAL A 1185 17.30 42.01 17.51
CA VAL A 1185 16.31 42.00 16.44
C VAL A 1185 17.02 42.22 15.12
N PHE A 1186 16.74 41.38 14.13
CA PHE A 1186 17.18 41.58 12.75
C PHE A 1186 15.98 41.91 11.89
N THR A 1187 16.07 42.99 11.11
CA THR A 1187 15.00 43.40 10.21
C THR A 1187 15.51 43.53 8.77
N ALA A 1188 14.64 43.18 7.83
CA ALA A 1188 14.83 43.39 6.41
C ALA A 1188 13.60 44.09 5.82
N ASP A 1189 13.80 45.27 5.24
CA ASP A 1189 12.79 46.02 4.51
C ASP A 1189 13.10 45.99 3.02
N LEU A 1190 12.22 45.38 2.22
CA LEU A 1190 12.29 45.40 0.77
C LEU A 1190 11.21 46.33 0.24
N GLY A 1191 11.53 47.21 -0.70
CA GLY A 1191 10.51 48.06 -1.31
C GLY A 1191 10.88 48.60 -2.68
N VAL A 1192 9.90 49.17 -3.36
CA VAL A 1192 10.05 49.83 -4.66
C VAL A 1192 9.37 51.20 -4.60
N ASP A 1193 10.13 52.24 -4.92
CA ASP A 1193 9.67 53.61 -5.06
C ASP A 1193 9.43 53.93 -6.55
N LEU A 1194 8.25 54.42 -6.90
CA LEU A 1194 7.83 54.80 -8.25
C LEU A 1194 7.57 56.32 -8.30
N ARG A 1195 8.24 57.05 -9.18
CA ARG A 1195 7.95 58.47 -9.45
C ARG A 1195 7.22 58.63 -10.77
N ILE A 1196 6.08 59.29 -10.72
CA ILE A 1196 5.16 59.51 -11.83
C ILE A 1196 4.98 61.02 -12.03
N ARG A 1197 5.32 61.52 -13.22
CA ARG A 1197 5.14 62.91 -13.68
C ARG A 1197 5.64 63.96 -12.67
N THR A 1198 6.81 63.70 -12.07
CA THR A 1198 7.54 64.50 -11.06
C THR A 1198 6.77 64.91 -9.78
N ARG A 1199 5.44 64.77 -9.72
CA ARG A 1199 4.58 65.22 -8.63
C ARG A 1199 4.09 64.09 -7.72
N LEU A 1200 3.95 62.87 -8.23
CA LEU A 1200 3.44 61.72 -7.48
C LEU A 1200 4.55 60.68 -7.27
N ASP A 1201 4.83 60.34 -6.01
CA ASP A 1201 5.68 59.20 -5.64
C ASP A 1201 4.81 58.12 -4.97
N VAL A 1202 4.99 56.85 -5.34
CA VAL A 1202 4.30 55.69 -4.74
C VAL A 1202 5.34 54.69 -4.25
N HIS A 1203 5.21 54.23 -3.02
CA HIS A 1203 6.06 53.23 -2.39
C HIS A 1203 5.24 51.96 -2.13
N VAL A 1204 5.80 50.80 -2.47
CA VAL A 1204 5.29 49.49 -2.05
C VAL A 1204 6.41 48.73 -1.37
N GLY A 1205 6.15 48.19 -0.18
CA GLY A 1205 7.18 47.55 0.63
C GLY A 1205 6.69 46.33 1.42
N ALA A 1206 7.64 45.52 1.84
CA ALA A 1206 7.50 44.41 2.76
C ALA A 1206 8.61 44.47 3.82
N ASN A 1207 8.25 44.25 5.08
CA ASN A 1207 9.15 44.21 6.22
C ASN A 1207 9.09 42.85 6.89
N VAL A 1208 10.26 42.27 7.19
CA VAL A 1208 10.42 41.09 8.03
C VAL A 1208 11.25 41.48 9.24
N GLY A 1209 10.86 41.00 10.42
CA GLY A 1209 11.62 41.14 11.66
C GLY A 1209 11.72 39.81 12.40
N VAL A 1210 12.90 39.47 12.89
CA VAL A 1210 13.14 38.23 13.65
C VAL A 1210 13.95 38.52 14.89
N ARG A 1211 13.54 37.94 16.01
CA ARG A 1211 14.33 37.80 17.23
C ARG A 1211 14.02 36.46 17.89
N LYS A 1212 14.81 36.07 18.88
CA LYS A 1212 14.48 34.89 19.70
C LYS A 1212 13.07 35.05 20.29
N GLY A 1213 12.17 34.11 19.97
CA GLY A 1213 10.79 34.09 20.46
C GLY A 1213 9.80 34.99 19.72
N GLU A 1214 10.18 35.73 18.66
CA GLU A 1214 9.24 36.51 17.85
C GLU A 1214 9.64 36.58 16.37
N ASN A 1215 8.66 36.35 15.49
CA ASN A 1215 8.75 36.61 14.07
C ASN A 1215 7.65 37.59 13.64
N ALA A 1216 7.99 38.59 12.83
CA ALA A 1216 7.08 39.61 12.34
C ALA A 1216 7.18 39.75 10.82
N LEU A 1217 6.03 39.94 10.16
CA LEU A 1217 5.90 40.20 8.73
C LEU A 1217 4.86 41.29 8.52
N ALA A 1218 5.19 42.29 7.71
CA ALA A 1218 4.26 43.34 7.32
C ALA A 1218 4.44 43.71 5.83
N GLY A 1219 3.36 44.19 5.21
CA GLY A 1219 3.37 44.84 3.91
C GLY A 1219 2.87 46.27 4.05
N SER A 1220 3.39 47.18 3.23
CA SER A 1220 3.00 48.60 3.24
C SER A 1220 2.85 49.16 1.84
N ILE A 1221 1.96 50.15 1.71
CA ILE A 1221 1.83 51.01 0.55
C ILE A 1221 1.78 52.46 1.02
N ALA A 1222 2.49 53.36 0.33
CA ALA A 1222 2.42 54.78 0.58
C ALA A 1222 2.36 55.56 -0.73
N ALA A 1223 1.69 56.71 -0.70
CA ALA A 1223 1.65 57.64 -1.81
C ALA A 1223 1.92 59.05 -1.31
N LYS A 1224 2.66 59.83 -2.09
CA LYS A 1224 3.03 61.21 -1.78
C LYS A 1224 2.80 62.09 -3.01
N TYR A 1225 2.11 63.20 -2.80
CA TYR A 1225 1.85 64.20 -3.82
C TYR A 1225 2.51 65.52 -3.44
N ARG A 1226 3.30 66.10 -4.37
CA ARG A 1226 3.92 67.43 -4.24
C ARG A 1226 3.00 68.48 -4.88
N PHE A 1227 2.66 69.52 -4.12
CA PHE A 1227 1.78 70.61 -4.55
C PHE A 1227 2.51 71.72 -5.31
#